data_AF-A0A8S0WYM3-F1
#
_entry.id   AF-A0A8S0WYM3-F1
#
_cell.length_a   1.000
_cell.length_b   1.000
_cell.length_c   1.000
_cell.angle_alpha   90.00
_cell.angle_beta   90.00
_cell.angle_gamma   90.00
#
_symmetry.space_group_name_H-M   'P 1'
#
loop_
_entity.id
_entity.type
_entity.pdbx_description
1 polymer ?
#
loop_
_entity_poly.entity_id
_entity_poly.type
_entity_poly.pdbx_seq_one_letter_code
_entity_poly.pdbx_strand_id
1 'polypeptide(L)'
;MKKSASMKSSPSTFISRRWISVTFLSAAALWILKNRNSSYILCSQTKNIYTVDDANPKVECIYVKGSHVVDVGDYSHIEQRSVPFDFIRKSVPSWIILNPLTQPKVFEVSPDAVVVPGLADAHAHVIENGYMMQLPLMGAQSVQDVVDRIKAFITSHPDVENDKSRWIEGMGWDQTKWPGARFPTAADLNNDPLLKGRLISLSRVDGHARWVSFAVLNLMKDLPEKVDGGLVVRDKEGRPTGIFVDNAMGLIPTPPWGEAQISDFFNLTIKQALSYGLTSIHDADTKLEHIKFFQKMADAGKLPSRLYLMGNVASEEYWGHQIPRLINYGKHKRLNLRSVKLFTDGALGSWGAALLKPYSDKPETSGLMLSSPETLKRLVDQFWKDGWQTSIHCIGDRANHAILDIYEDILEHRKGNVTEWRPRIEHAQIFAPEDLERIGKLGVIASVQPTHATSDMWYAEIRLGAERIKGAYAYQTLLKASPTGVLPLGSDFPVEGVNPLLGFYAATSRLSVDGTSPHGSGGWFANQRLSREQALKGMTLDAAYASFAEHETGSLTPGKKADFVVFDRNIMTVPFEEILKAKVQATVVDGQVMYGWAYAPVRRGEQRASWASRLSQSPRSRSSQPPPSARPMAPSSKPAELLFLPLPVDHASLAPQMTAPLQHTSAPLQHTSAPLQHTSAPLQHTSAPALQGEGYSLPTIEIPKTRHSLNHHLQVDKAAKRDEPSAKLELDTGAAPQTLRPVEEANDPPAPEVEAEMTADSWGDSFAVEWIRLEILPFP
;
A
#
# COMPACT_ATOMS: atom_id res chain seq x y z
N MET A 1 -39.60 54.83 -71.54
CA MET A 1 -40.97 55.20 -71.09
C MET A 1 -41.56 54.07 -70.24
N LYS A 2 -42.72 54.32 -69.60
CA LYS A 2 -43.63 53.38 -68.89
C LYS A 2 -43.84 52.03 -69.63
N LYS A 3 -44.32 50.93 -69.04
CA LYS A 3 -44.43 50.41 -67.64
C LYS A 3 -44.91 48.94 -67.76
N SER A 4 -44.39 48.01 -66.98
CA SER A 4 -45.14 46.84 -66.46
C SER A 4 -44.33 46.19 -65.34
N ALA A 5 -45.00 45.60 -64.33
CA ALA A 5 -44.35 44.99 -63.18
C ALA A 5 -44.79 43.53 -63.02
N SER A 6 -43.83 42.64 -62.77
CA SER A 6 -44.08 41.25 -62.38
C SER A 6 -43.04 40.82 -61.35
N MET A 7 -43.42 40.89 -60.06
CA MET A 7 -42.58 40.37 -58.98
C MET A 7 -42.59 38.84 -59.01
N LYS A 8 -41.49 38.22 -59.43
CA LYS A 8 -41.19 36.82 -59.09
C LYS A 8 -40.51 36.79 -57.72
N SER A 9 -41.14 36.15 -56.74
CA SER A 9 -40.55 35.90 -55.43
C SER A 9 -39.43 34.85 -55.53
N SER A 10 -38.31 35.08 -54.85
CA SER A 10 -37.18 34.13 -54.82
C SER A 10 -37.41 33.04 -53.76
N PRO A 11 -37.25 31.74 -54.09
CA PRO A 11 -37.44 30.64 -53.14
C PRO A 11 -36.17 30.36 -52.32
N SER A 12 -35.68 31.33 -51.54
CA SER A 12 -34.36 31.27 -50.86
C SER A 12 -34.37 31.18 -49.33
N THR A 13 -35.52 30.94 -48.69
CA THR A 13 -35.65 30.95 -47.21
C THR A 13 -35.99 29.60 -46.56
N PHE A 14 -36.30 28.55 -47.34
CA PHE A 14 -36.71 27.25 -46.79
C PHE A 14 -35.58 26.23 -46.58
N ILE A 15 -34.38 26.48 -47.12
CA ILE A 15 -33.28 25.51 -47.11
C ILE A 15 -32.38 25.65 -45.86
N SER A 16 -32.09 26.89 -45.43
CA SER A 16 -31.13 27.15 -44.35
C SER A 16 -31.52 26.52 -42.99
N ARG A 17 -32.80 26.58 -42.61
CA ARG A 17 -33.28 25.99 -41.34
C ARG A 17 -33.08 24.47 -41.29
N ARG A 18 -33.30 23.75 -42.39
CA ARG A 18 -33.15 22.27 -42.41
C ARG A 18 -31.70 21.84 -42.18
N TRP A 19 -30.74 22.51 -42.81
CA TRP A 19 -29.32 22.16 -42.65
C TRP A 19 -28.80 22.46 -41.25
N ILE A 20 -29.20 23.58 -40.63
CA ILE A 20 -28.83 23.91 -39.24
C ILE A 20 -29.41 22.88 -38.25
N SER A 21 -30.67 22.46 -38.44
CA SER A 21 -31.26 21.40 -37.61
C SER A 21 -30.56 20.05 -37.79
N VAL A 22 -30.14 19.70 -39.01
CA VAL A 22 -29.41 18.46 -39.28
C VAL A 22 -28.01 18.48 -38.66
N THR A 23 -27.22 19.57 -38.80
CA THR A 23 -25.90 19.63 -38.15
C THR A 23 -25.99 19.65 -36.62
N PHE A 24 -26.99 20.31 -36.03
CA PHE A 24 -27.22 20.20 -34.58
C PHE A 24 -27.61 18.78 -34.15
N LEU A 25 -28.48 18.08 -34.89
CA LEU A 25 -28.83 16.69 -34.62
C LEU A 25 -27.65 15.73 -34.82
N SER A 26 -26.81 15.94 -35.84
CA SER A 26 -25.58 15.17 -36.06
C SER A 26 -24.53 15.43 -34.98
N ALA A 27 -24.33 16.68 -34.56
CA ALA A 27 -23.42 17.03 -33.47
C ALA A 27 -23.92 16.49 -32.12
N ALA A 28 -25.23 16.57 -31.85
CA ALA A 28 -25.85 15.98 -30.66
C ALA A 28 -25.79 14.44 -30.70
N ALA A 29 -26.02 13.80 -31.85
CA ALA A 29 -25.88 12.35 -32.00
C ALA A 29 -24.42 11.90 -31.83
N LEU A 30 -23.45 12.61 -32.40
CA LEU A 30 -22.03 12.36 -32.17
C LEU A 30 -21.63 12.61 -30.72
N TRP A 31 -22.16 13.64 -30.06
CA TRP A 31 -21.96 13.89 -28.63
C TRP A 31 -22.58 12.79 -27.76
N ILE A 32 -23.77 12.29 -28.09
CA ILE A 32 -24.42 11.14 -27.41
C ILE A 32 -23.66 9.83 -27.66
N LEU A 33 -23.09 9.64 -28.86
CA LEU A 33 -22.28 8.46 -29.20
C LEU A 33 -20.89 8.50 -28.55
N LYS A 34 -20.28 9.69 -28.43
CA LYS A 34 -18.96 9.93 -27.81
C LYS A 34 -19.05 10.00 -26.28
N ASN A 35 -20.14 10.53 -25.73
CA ASN A 35 -20.51 10.44 -24.31
C ASN A 35 -21.42 9.22 -24.04
N ARG A 36 -21.12 8.08 -24.68
CA ARG A 36 -21.64 6.77 -24.25
C ARG A 36 -20.99 6.38 -22.92
N ASN A 37 -21.39 7.05 -21.84
CA ASN A 37 -21.14 6.60 -20.47
C ASN A 37 -21.69 5.18 -20.35
N SER A 38 -20.79 4.20 -20.29
CA SER A 38 -21.14 2.79 -20.12
C SER A 38 -21.95 2.62 -18.84
N SER A 39 -23.23 2.32 -18.99
CA SER A 39 -24.12 1.98 -17.88
C SER A 39 -24.31 0.47 -17.83
N TYR A 40 -24.08 -0.12 -16.67
CA TYR A 40 -24.24 -1.56 -16.46
C TYR A 40 -24.71 -1.85 -15.04
N ILE A 41 -25.40 -2.97 -14.89
CA ILE A 41 -25.75 -3.57 -13.61
C ILE A 41 -24.83 -4.78 -13.45
N LEU A 42 -24.19 -4.92 -12.28
CA LEU A 42 -23.45 -6.13 -11.90
C LEU A 42 -24.18 -6.80 -10.74
N CYS A 43 -24.46 -8.09 -10.84
CA CYS A 43 -25.23 -8.86 -9.86
C CYS A 43 -24.53 -10.14 -9.40
N SER A 44 -24.93 -10.62 -8.22
CA SER A 44 -24.53 -11.90 -7.62
C SER A 44 -25.78 -12.62 -7.08
N GLN A 45 -26.10 -13.81 -7.62
CA GLN A 45 -27.26 -14.60 -7.16
C GLN A 45 -27.21 -14.93 -5.65
N THR A 46 -26.01 -14.99 -5.08
CA THR A 46 -25.73 -15.32 -3.68
C THR A 46 -25.64 -14.07 -2.78
N LYS A 47 -25.97 -12.88 -3.31
CA LYS A 47 -25.80 -11.57 -2.66
C LYS A 47 -24.39 -11.32 -2.14
N ASN A 48 -23.37 -11.83 -2.85
CA ASN A 48 -21.96 -11.68 -2.50
C ASN A 48 -21.35 -10.38 -3.09
N ILE A 49 -22.09 -9.27 -3.08
CA ILE A 49 -21.50 -7.94 -3.24
C ILE A 49 -21.41 -7.30 -1.85
N TYR A 50 -20.20 -7.16 -1.33
CA TYR A 50 -19.92 -6.47 -0.08
C TYR A 50 -19.64 -5.00 -0.39
N THR A 51 -20.34 -4.10 0.28
CA THR A 51 -20.31 -2.67 -0.03
C THR A 51 -19.33 -1.88 0.82
N VAL A 52 -19.05 -2.32 2.05
CA VAL A 52 -18.41 -1.52 3.11
C VAL A 52 -19.24 -0.24 3.40
N ASP A 53 -20.54 -0.44 3.52
CA ASP A 53 -21.54 0.52 4.00
C ASP A 53 -22.36 -0.13 5.12
N ASP A 54 -22.45 0.50 6.29
CA ASP A 54 -23.18 -0.05 7.44
C ASP A 54 -24.69 -0.14 7.19
N ALA A 55 -25.24 0.67 6.28
CA ALA A 55 -26.67 0.63 5.94
C ALA A 55 -27.01 -0.53 4.98
N ASN A 56 -26.10 -0.91 4.07
CA ASN A 56 -26.32 -1.93 3.04
C ASN A 56 -25.12 -2.89 2.90
N PRO A 57 -24.61 -3.53 3.97
CA PRO A 57 -23.28 -4.17 4.00
C PRO A 57 -23.10 -5.31 2.99
N LYS A 58 -24.20 -5.96 2.59
CA LYS A 58 -24.26 -6.89 1.45
C LYS A 58 -25.47 -6.59 0.57
N VAL A 59 -25.28 -6.61 -0.75
CA VAL A 59 -26.34 -6.42 -1.76
C VAL A 59 -26.32 -7.51 -2.84
N GLU A 60 -27.43 -7.62 -3.58
CA GLU A 60 -27.53 -8.51 -4.74
C GLU A 60 -26.82 -7.92 -5.97
N CYS A 61 -27.01 -6.61 -6.20
CA CYS A 61 -26.60 -5.91 -7.40
C CYS A 61 -26.10 -4.49 -7.11
N ILE A 62 -25.27 -3.97 -8.01
CA ILE A 62 -24.87 -2.55 -8.11
C ILE A 62 -25.18 -2.02 -9.50
N TYR A 63 -25.56 -0.75 -9.59
CA TYR A 63 -25.75 -0.02 -10.85
C TYR A 63 -24.64 1.00 -11.05
N VAL A 64 -23.89 0.86 -12.13
CA VAL A 64 -22.79 1.77 -12.52
C VAL A 64 -23.20 2.56 -13.75
N LYS A 65 -22.80 3.83 -13.82
CA LYS A 65 -23.02 4.71 -14.98
C LYS A 65 -21.81 5.62 -15.21
N GLY A 66 -21.02 5.33 -16.23
CA GLY A 66 -19.72 5.97 -16.37
C GLY A 66 -18.84 5.59 -15.18
N SER A 67 -18.24 6.58 -14.51
CA SER A 67 -17.29 6.35 -13.41
C SER A 67 -17.89 6.07 -12.04
N HIS A 68 -19.22 6.08 -11.87
CA HIS A 68 -19.86 6.12 -10.55
C HIS A 68 -20.87 5.00 -10.31
N VAL A 69 -20.96 4.57 -9.05
CA VAL A 69 -22.09 3.80 -8.52
C VAL A 69 -23.28 4.76 -8.39
N VAL A 70 -24.43 4.38 -8.95
CA VAL A 70 -25.67 5.16 -8.96
C VAL A 70 -26.70 4.59 -7.99
N ASP A 71 -26.73 3.27 -7.83
CA ASP A 71 -27.70 2.56 -7.00
C ASP A 71 -27.16 1.21 -6.56
N VAL A 72 -27.67 0.69 -5.44
CA VAL A 72 -27.33 -0.63 -4.88
C VAL A 72 -28.57 -1.31 -4.31
N GLY A 73 -28.60 -2.64 -4.24
CA GLY A 73 -29.70 -3.39 -3.63
C GLY A 73 -30.08 -4.65 -4.41
N ASP A 74 -31.37 -5.00 -4.39
CA ASP A 74 -31.91 -6.18 -5.07
C ASP A 74 -32.17 -5.93 -6.57
N TYR A 75 -32.07 -6.95 -7.43
CA TYR A 75 -32.19 -6.77 -8.90
C TYR A 75 -33.50 -6.07 -9.28
N SER A 76 -34.60 -6.43 -8.63
CA SER A 76 -35.91 -5.85 -8.92
C SER A 76 -36.01 -4.35 -8.57
N HIS A 77 -35.25 -3.87 -7.59
CA HIS A 77 -35.14 -2.44 -7.24
C HIS A 77 -34.36 -1.69 -8.32
N ILE A 78 -33.24 -2.27 -8.76
CA ILE A 78 -32.37 -1.66 -9.77
C ILE A 78 -32.99 -1.72 -11.19
N GLU A 79 -33.68 -2.79 -11.60
CA GLU A 79 -34.39 -2.85 -12.89
C GLU A 79 -35.46 -1.74 -13.00
N GLN A 80 -36.14 -1.40 -11.90
CA GLN A 80 -37.13 -0.31 -11.85
C GLN A 80 -36.50 1.08 -11.95
N ARG A 81 -35.37 1.33 -11.25
CA ARG A 81 -34.75 2.67 -11.15
C ARG A 81 -33.75 2.99 -12.26
N SER A 82 -33.11 1.97 -12.85
CA SER A 82 -32.18 2.15 -13.97
C SER A 82 -32.86 2.46 -15.31
N VAL A 83 -34.18 2.21 -15.43
CA VAL A 83 -34.97 2.47 -16.64
C VAL A 83 -35.91 3.67 -16.41
N PRO A 84 -35.83 4.75 -17.22
CA PRO A 84 -36.67 5.95 -17.05
C PRO A 84 -38.11 5.70 -17.54
N PHE A 85 -38.91 5.00 -16.74
CA PHE A 85 -40.20 4.42 -17.15
C PHE A 85 -41.33 5.44 -17.34
N ASP A 86 -41.43 6.47 -16.49
CA ASP A 86 -42.65 7.30 -16.39
C ASP A 86 -42.79 8.39 -17.46
N PHE A 87 -41.71 9.09 -17.81
CA PHE A 87 -41.80 10.24 -18.72
C PHE A 87 -41.96 9.83 -20.18
N ILE A 88 -41.24 8.78 -20.60
CA ILE A 88 -41.21 8.32 -22.00
C ILE A 88 -42.57 7.69 -22.37
N ARG A 89 -43.12 6.81 -21.51
CA ARG A 89 -44.34 6.06 -21.81
C ARG A 89 -45.60 6.92 -21.94
N LYS A 90 -45.63 8.11 -21.34
CA LYS A 90 -46.74 9.07 -21.45
C LYS A 90 -46.63 9.98 -22.69
N SER A 91 -45.45 10.10 -23.28
CA SER A 91 -45.13 11.12 -24.29
C SER A 91 -44.74 10.55 -25.66
N VAL A 92 -44.47 9.25 -25.74
CA VAL A 92 -43.89 8.59 -26.94
C VAL A 92 -44.70 7.35 -27.32
N PRO A 93 -45.19 7.23 -28.57
CA PRO A 93 -45.85 6.04 -29.07
C PRO A 93 -45.02 4.75 -28.89
N SER A 94 -45.69 3.66 -28.54
CA SER A 94 -45.06 2.38 -28.16
C SER A 94 -44.15 1.77 -29.24
N TRP A 95 -44.35 2.10 -30.52
CA TRP A 95 -43.49 1.64 -31.62
C TRP A 95 -42.12 2.34 -31.68
N ILE A 96 -41.96 3.53 -31.08
CA ILE A 96 -40.68 4.26 -30.99
C ILE A 96 -39.84 3.75 -29.79
N ILE A 97 -40.48 3.12 -28.80
CA ILE A 97 -39.82 2.58 -27.59
C ILE A 97 -38.98 1.31 -27.89
N LEU A 98 -39.07 0.77 -29.10
CA LEU A 98 -38.35 -0.43 -29.58
C LEU A 98 -36.84 -0.22 -29.88
N ASN A 99 -36.15 0.60 -29.10
CA ASN A 99 -34.71 0.79 -29.25
C ASN A 99 -33.92 0.23 -28.05
N PRO A 100 -33.17 -0.89 -28.20
CA PRO A 100 -32.42 -1.51 -27.10
C PRO A 100 -31.21 -0.67 -26.62
N LEU A 101 -30.93 0.48 -27.24
CA LEU A 101 -29.80 1.36 -26.92
C LEU A 101 -29.93 2.15 -25.61
N THR A 102 -31.05 2.06 -24.88
CA THR A 102 -31.34 2.90 -23.70
C THR A 102 -31.29 2.17 -22.35
N GLN A 103 -30.96 0.88 -22.30
CA GLN A 103 -30.94 0.10 -21.06
C GLN A 103 -29.55 -0.45 -20.74
N PRO A 104 -29.17 -0.53 -19.45
CA PRO A 104 -27.86 -1.01 -19.05
C PRO A 104 -27.65 -2.47 -19.42
N LYS A 105 -26.40 -2.85 -19.69
CA LYS A 105 -26.02 -4.28 -19.76
C LYS A 105 -26.12 -4.87 -18.36
N VAL A 106 -26.64 -6.09 -18.23
CA VAL A 106 -26.60 -6.83 -16.96
C VAL A 106 -25.50 -7.89 -17.04
N PHE A 107 -24.57 -7.82 -16.09
CA PHE A 107 -23.51 -8.79 -15.87
C PHE A 107 -23.79 -9.53 -14.55
N GLU A 108 -23.37 -10.78 -14.49
CA GLU A 108 -23.67 -11.67 -13.36
C GLU A 108 -22.39 -12.45 -13.02
N VAL A 109 -21.94 -12.38 -11.76
CA VAL A 109 -20.77 -13.14 -11.30
C VAL A 109 -21.16 -14.58 -10.95
N SER A 110 -20.19 -15.49 -10.96
CA SER A 110 -20.43 -16.88 -10.54
C SER A 110 -20.91 -16.97 -9.08
N PRO A 111 -21.73 -17.96 -8.69
CA PRO A 111 -22.31 -18.05 -7.34
C PRO A 111 -21.27 -18.01 -6.20
N ASP A 112 -20.10 -18.60 -6.43
CA ASP A 112 -18.99 -18.68 -5.48
C ASP A 112 -18.18 -17.38 -5.38
N ALA A 113 -18.25 -16.52 -6.41
CA ALA A 113 -17.49 -15.29 -6.50
C ALA A 113 -17.96 -14.25 -5.48
N VAL A 114 -17.09 -13.27 -5.22
CA VAL A 114 -17.41 -12.09 -4.41
C VAL A 114 -16.97 -10.82 -5.11
N VAL A 115 -17.80 -9.79 -4.99
CA VAL A 115 -17.47 -8.41 -5.36
C VAL A 115 -17.22 -7.62 -4.08
N VAL A 116 -16.11 -6.90 -4.03
CA VAL A 116 -15.71 -6.02 -2.91
C VAL A 116 -15.31 -4.64 -3.46
N PRO A 117 -15.29 -3.56 -2.65
CA PRO A 117 -14.79 -2.27 -3.13
C PRO A 117 -13.33 -2.38 -3.58
N GLY A 118 -12.90 -1.46 -4.43
CA GLY A 118 -11.54 -1.44 -4.97
C GLY A 118 -10.52 -1.44 -3.84
N LEU A 119 -9.64 -2.45 -3.82
CA LEU A 119 -8.66 -2.57 -2.74
C LEU A 119 -7.64 -1.43 -2.84
N ALA A 120 -7.20 -0.98 -1.67
CA ALA A 120 -6.21 0.06 -1.49
C ALA A 120 -5.08 -0.46 -0.60
N ASP A 121 -3.84 -0.28 -1.03
CA ASP A 121 -2.69 -0.47 -0.15
C ASP A 121 -2.40 0.84 0.60
N ALA A 122 -2.49 0.81 1.93
CA ALA A 122 -2.35 2.01 2.73
C ALA A 122 -0.89 2.52 2.89
N HIS A 123 0.12 1.73 2.54
CA HIS A 123 1.54 2.08 2.60
C HIS A 123 2.39 1.13 1.73
N ALA A 124 3.00 1.63 0.66
CA ALA A 124 3.90 0.86 -0.21
C ALA A 124 4.84 1.76 -1.03
N HIS A 125 5.75 1.16 -1.82
CA HIS A 125 6.75 1.85 -2.63
C HIS A 125 6.70 1.40 -4.11
N VAL A 126 6.14 2.25 -4.99
CA VAL A 126 5.70 1.85 -6.34
C VAL A 126 6.85 1.66 -7.33
N ILE A 127 7.86 2.53 -7.32
CA ILE A 127 8.98 2.46 -8.28
C ILE A 127 10.00 1.41 -7.81
N GLU A 128 10.23 1.32 -6.52
CA GLU A 128 11.17 0.43 -5.83
C GLU A 128 10.76 -1.03 -6.00
N ASN A 129 9.46 -1.32 -5.95
CA ASN A 129 8.93 -2.64 -6.30
C ASN A 129 9.15 -2.99 -7.78
N GLY A 130 9.01 -2.02 -8.69
CA GLY A 130 9.26 -2.24 -10.11
C GLY A 130 10.74 -2.51 -10.41
N TYR A 131 11.62 -1.79 -9.70
CA TYR A 131 13.06 -2.04 -9.67
C TYR A 131 13.39 -3.47 -9.18
N MET A 132 12.73 -3.97 -8.13
CA MET A 132 12.87 -5.36 -7.68
C MET A 132 12.35 -6.35 -8.73
N MET A 133 11.21 -6.05 -9.36
CA MET A 133 10.55 -6.91 -10.35
C MET A 133 11.29 -7.07 -11.67
N GLN A 134 12.12 -6.10 -12.09
CA GLN A 134 12.78 -6.15 -13.41
C GLN A 134 13.65 -7.40 -13.61
N LEU A 135 14.33 -7.80 -12.53
CA LEU A 135 15.25 -8.93 -12.46
C LEU A 135 15.07 -9.58 -11.06
N PRO A 136 14.05 -10.44 -10.90
CA PRO A 136 13.67 -10.97 -9.60
C PRO A 136 14.62 -12.13 -9.23
N LEU A 137 15.46 -11.91 -8.22
CA LEU A 137 16.45 -12.91 -7.75
C LEU A 137 15.95 -13.74 -6.56
N MET A 138 14.80 -13.38 -5.99
CA MET A 138 14.19 -14.11 -4.88
C MET A 138 13.93 -15.58 -5.26
N GLY A 139 14.23 -16.49 -4.33
CA GLY A 139 14.08 -17.93 -4.55
C GLY A 139 15.12 -18.57 -5.49
N ALA A 140 16.17 -17.86 -5.90
CA ALA A 140 17.32 -18.49 -6.55
C ALA A 140 18.02 -19.46 -5.56
N GLN A 141 18.32 -20.68 -6.00
CA GLN A 141 18.88 -21.75 -5.17
C GLN A 141 20.42 -21.83 -5.23
N SER A 142 21.05 -21.12 -6.17
CA SER A 142 22.50 -21.05 -6.28
C SER A 142 23.00 -19.77 -6.94
N VAL A 143 24.32 -19.58 -6.94
CA VAL A 143 25.02 -18.55 -7.73
C VAL A 143 24.71 -18.69 -9.23
N GLN A 144 24.59 -19.94 -9.73
CA GLN A 144 24.31 -20.21 -11.14
C GLN A 144 22.87 -19.83 -11.52
N ASP A 145 21.89 -20.06 -10.64
CA ASP A 145 20.51 -19.59 -10.82
C ASP A 145 20.46 -18.08 -11.03
N VAL A 146 21.25 -17.31 -10.27
CA VAL A 146 21.32 -15.85 -10.42
C VAL A 146 21.98 -15.49 -11.75
N VAL A 147 23.11 -16.12 -12.11
CA VAL A 147 23.77 -15.94 -13.41
C VAL A 147 22.81 -16.19 -14.57
N ASP A 148 22.05 -17.28 -14.55
CA ASP A 148 21.11 -17.62 -15.62
C ASP A 148 19.86 -16.74 -15.64
N ARG A 149 19.38 -16.23 -14.50
CA ARG A 149 18.37 -15.15 -14.45
C ARG A 149 18.88 -13.85 -15.07
N ILE A 150 20.12 -13.43 -14.79
CA ILE A 150 20.72 -12.25 -15.42
C ILE A 150 20.83 -12.45 -16.95
N LYS A 151 21.22 -13.64 -17.40
CA LYS A 151 21.34 -13.96 -18.83
C LYS A 151 19.98 -13.94 -19.53
N ALA A 152 18.95 -14.50 -18.91
CA ALA A 152 17.57 -14.44 -19.40
C ALA A 152 17.03 -13.00 -19.45
N PHE A 153 17.40 -12.15 -18.48
CA PHE A 153 17.08 -10.72 -18.51
C PHE A 153 17.77 -10.02 -19.68
N ILE A 154 19.08 -10.22 -19.88
CA ILE A 154 19.82 -9.62 -21.00
C ILE A 154 19.21 -10.03 -22.35
N THR A 155 18.95 -11.32 -22.58
CA THR A 155 18.43 -11.83 -23.86
C THR A 155 16.93 -11.54 -24.10
N SER A 156 16.21 -11.00 -23.11
CA SER A 156 14.84 -10.52 -23.26
C SER A 156 14.73 -9.00 -23.40
N HIS A 157 15.83 -8.26 -23.21
CA HIS A 157 15.90 -6.80 -23.28
C HIS A 157 16.98 -6.39 -24.30
N PRO A 158 16.66 -6.26 -25.60
CA PRO A 158 17.66 -5.95 -26.64
C PRO A 158 18.38 -4.62 -26.41
N ASP A 159 17.73 -3.68 -25.73
CA ASP A 159 18.23 -2.41 -25.26
C ASP A 159 19.26 -2.54 -24.11
N VAL A 160 19.29 -3.67 -23.40
CA VAL A 160 20.35 -4.07 -22.45
C VAL A 160 21.38 -4.97 -23.13
N GLU A 161 20.96 -5.82 -24.08
CA GLU A 161 21.88 -6.70 -24.81
C GLU A 161 22.89 -5.91 -25.64
N ASN A 162 22.42 -4.94 -26.43
CA ASN A 162 23.25 -4.18 -27.36
C ASN A 162 24.11 -3.08 -26.68
N ASP A 163 23.73 -2.61 -25.49
CA ASP A 163 24.49 -1.60 -24.74
C ASP A 163 25.13 -2.17 -23.47
N LYS A 164 26.46 -2.31 -23.48
CA LYS A 164 27.25 -2.78 -22.33
C LYS A 164 27.55 -1.68 -21.29
N SER A 165 27.26 -0.42 -21.59
CA SER A 165 27.42 0.71 -20.66
C SER A 165 26.25 0.83 -19.67
N ARG A 166 25.11 0.19 -19.97
CA ARG A 166 23.97 0.15 -19.06
C ARG A 166 24.25 -0.70 -17.83
N TRP A 167 23.73 -0.22 -16.70
CA TRP A 167 23.74 -0.95 -15.45
C TRP A 167 22.65 -2.01 -15.48
N ILE A 168 23.01 -3.21 -14.99
CA ILE A 168 22.09 -4.32 -14.76
C ILE A 168 21.91 -4.42 -13.25
N GLU A 169 20.71 -4.10 -12.80
CA GLU A 169 20.31 -4.15 -11.41
C GLU A 169 19.16 -5.13 -11.18
N GLY A 170 19.02 -5.58 -9.93
CA GLY A 170 18.01 -6.55 -9.51
C GLY A 170 18.13 -6.83 -8.02
N MET A 171 17.13 -7.49 -7.44
CA MET A 171 17.07 -7.70 -6.00
C MET A 171 16.51 -9.09 -5.64
N GLY A 172 16.90 -9.60 -4.47
CA GLY A 172 16.32 -10.81 -3.88
C GLY A 172 17.28 -11.99 -3.71
N TRP A 173 18.57 -11.86 -4.04
CA TRP A 173 19.50 -12.98 -3.83
C TRP A 173 19.71 -13.22 -2.32
N ASP A 174 19.76 -14.49 -1.90
CA ASP A 174 20.03 -14.87 -0.52
C ASP A 174 20.95 -16.08 -0.48
N GLN A 175 22.24 -15.82 -0.22
CA GLN A 175 23.25 -16.84 -0.11
C GLN A 175 23.02 -17.82 1.04
N THR A 176 22.23 -17.47 2.06
CA THR A 176 21.95 -18.37 3.19
C THR A 176 21.09 -19.58 2.79
N LYS A 177 20.45 -19.54 1.61
CA LYS A 177 19.69 -20.66 1.04
C LYS A 177 20.52 -21.54 0.10
N TRP A 178 21.74 -21.12 -0.27
CA TRP A 178 22.56 -21.79 -1.28
C TRP A 178 23.47 -22.87 -0.67
N PRO A 179 23.79 -23.95 -1.41
CA PRO A 179 24.77 -24.94 -0.98
C PRO A 179 26.10 -24.31 -0.54
N GLY A 180 26.49 -24.57 0.71
CA GLY A 180 27.72 -24.03 1.32
C GLY A 180 27.64 -22.58 1.83
N ALA A 181 26.50 -21.90 1.67
CA ALA A 181 26.17 -20.59 2.25
C ALA A 181 27.17 -19.43 2.03
N ARG A 182 28.12 -19.56 1.09
CA ARG A 182 29.13 -18.53 0.82
C ARG A 182 28.54 -17.31 0.12
N PHE A 183 29.10 -16.13 0.37
CA PHE A 183 28.86 -14.99 -0.51
C PHE A 183 29.28 -15.29 -1.96
N PRO A 184 28.56 -14.75 -2.96
CA PRO A 184 29.02 -14.71 -4.35
C PRO A 184 30.11 -13.64 -4.54
N THR A 185 30.71 -13.57 -5.72
CA THR A 185 31.86 -12.71 -6.03
C THR A 185 31.79 -12.11 -7.43
N ALA A 186 32.54 -11.04 -7.69
CA ALA A 186 32.74 -10.48 -9.02
C ALA A 186 33.29 -11.50 -10.04
N ALA A 187 34.06 -12.49 -9.56
CA ALA A 187 34.57 -13.59 -10.36
C ALA A 187 33.45 -14.54 -10.83
N ASP A 188 32.47 -14.84 -9.98
CA ASP A 188 31.32 -15.68 -10.32
C ASP A 188 30.54 -15.11 -11.53
N LEU A 189 30.33 -13.79 -11.58
CA LEU A 189 29.73 -13.12 -12.75
C LEU A 189 30.64 -13.15 -13.99
N ASN A 190 31.93 -12.87 -13.79
CA ASN A 190 32.92 -12.73 -14.88
C ASN A 190 33.27 -14.06 -15.57
N ASN A 191 32.94 -15.20 -14.96
CA ASN A 191 33.10 -16.52 -15.56
C ASN A 191 32.13 -16.77 -16.74
N ASP A 192 30.99 -16.09 -16.80
CA ASP A 192 30.07 -16.19 -17.93
C ASP A 192 30.40 -15.17 -19.04
N PRO A 193 30.61 -15.61 -20.30
CA PRO A 193 30.98 -14.71 -21.40
C PRO A 193 29.96 -13.61 -21.75
N LEU A 194 28.66 -13.79 -21.46
CA LEU A 194 27.63 -12.78 -21.74
C LEU A 194 27.64 -11.67 -20.68
N LEU A 195 27.99 -12.02 -19.44
CA LEU A 195 28.07 -11.10 -18.30
C LEU A 195 29.41 -10.35 -18.24
N LYS A 196 30.48 -10.94 -18.78
CA LYS A 196 31.83 -10.39 -18.77
C LYS A 196 31.89 -8.97 -19.35
N GLY A 197 32.32 -8.03 -18.50
CA GLY A 197 32.48 -6.61 -18.83
C GLY A 197 31.22 -5.75 -18.74
N ARG A 198 30.07 -6.29 -18.32
CA ARG A 198 28.84 -5.52 -18.06
C ARG A 198 28.80 -4.96 -16.64
N LEU A 199 28.20 -3.78 -16.47
CA LEU A 199 28.04 -3.13 -15.17
C LEU A 199 26.89 -3.74 -14.36
N ILE A 200 27.15 -4.86 -13.68
CA ILE A 200 26.15 -5.56 -12.84
C ILE A 200 26.30 -5.14 -11.37
N SER A 201 25.17 -4.83 -10.70
CA SER A 201 25.07 -4.44 -9.27
C SER A 201 23.73 -4.90 -8.66
N LEU A 202 23.74 -5.92 -7.80
CA LEU A 202 22.54 -6.64 -7.36
C LEU A 202 22.32 -6.56 -5.84
N SER A 203 21.14 -6.16 -5.39
CA SER A 203 20.76 -6.12 -3.96
C SER A 203 20.44 -7.51 -3.40
N ARG A 204 20.95 -7.79 -2.20
CA ARG A 204 20.53 -8.93 -1.37
C ARG A 204 19.06 -8.80 -1.00
N VAL A 205 18.40 -9.91 -0.65
CA VAL A 205 16.98 -9.98 -0.27
C VAL A 205 16.55 -8.99 0.83
N ASP A 206 17.46 -8.63 1.74
CA ASP A 206 17.23 -7.71 2.86
C ASP A 206 17.76 -6.28 2.60
N GLY A 207 18.25 -5.99 1.40
CA GLY A 207 18.83 -4.69 1.04
C GLY A 207 20.21 -4.37 1.66
N HIS A 208 20.62 -5.05 2.73
CA HIS A 208 21.86 -4.77 3.49
C HIS A 208 23.18 -5.15 2.79
N ALA A 209 23.14 -5.76 1.60
CA ALA A 209 24.34 -6.01 0.81
C ALA A 209 24.13 -5.87 -0.71
N ARG A 210 25.19 -5.47 -1.42
CA ARG A 210 25.26 -5.43 -2.90
C ARG A 210 26.35 -6.37 -3.42
N TRP A 211 26.02 -7.16 -4.43
CA TRP A 211 26.95 -7.96 -5.23
C TRP A 211 27.21 -7.28 -6.57
N VAL A 212 28.47 -6.94 -6.85
CA VAL A 212 28.87 -6.21 -8.06
C VAL A 212 29.87 -6.96 -8.93
N SER A 213 29.86 -6.65 -10.21
CA SER A 213 30.81 -7.13 -11.23
C SER A 213 32.21 -6.51 -11.12
N PHE A 214 33.21 -7.13 -11.75
CA PHE A 214 34.53 -6.50 -11.94
C PHE A 214 34.46 -5.19 -12.75
N ALA A 215 33.50 -5.05 -13.66
CA ALA A 215 33.32 -3.81 -14.41
C ALA A 215 32.95 -2.64 -13.48
N VAL A 216 32.07 -2.87 -12.50
CA VAL A 216 31.72 -1.90 -11.45
C VAL A 216 32.90 -1.67 -10.50
N LEU A 217 33.62 -2.73 -10.08
CA LEU A 217 34.84 -2.58 -9.27
C LEU A 217 35.90 -1.69 -9.95
N ASN A 218 36.06 -1.79 -11.27
CA ASN A 218 37.02 -0.98 -12.03
C ASN A 218 36.67 0.53 -12.08
N LEU A 219 35.44 0.92 -11.70
CA LEU A 219 35.07 2.33 -11.49
C LEU A 219 35.58 2.87 -10.15
N MET A 220 35.78 1.98 -9.16
CA MET A 220 36.15 2.31 -7.78
C MET A 220 37.62 1.97 -7.52
N LYS A 221 38.53 2.85 -7.98
CA LYS A 221 39.99 2.61 -7.91
C LYS A 221 40.53 2.54 -6.49
N ASP A 222 40.08 3.44 -5.63
CA ASP A 222 40.68 3.71 -4.31
C ASP A 222 39.73 3.32 -3.16
N LEU A 223 39.31 2.05 -3.14
CA LEU A 223 38.40 1.53 -2.11
C LEU A 223 39.08 1.47 -0.73
N PRO A 224 38.55 2.15 0.31
CA PRO A 224 39.17 2.22 1.62
C PRO A 224 39.24 0.85 2.33
N GLU A 225 40.22 0.68 3.22
CA GLU A 225 40.38 -0.54 4.01
C GLU A 225 39.26 -0.73 5.04
N LYS A 226 38.83 0.37 5.68
CA LYS A 226 37.70 0.42 6.61
C LYS A 226 36.66 1.44 6.11
N VAL A 227 35.39 1.05 6.15
CA VAL A 227 34.23 1.95 6.11
C VAL A 227 33.63 1.96 7.52
N ASP A 228 33.18 3.11 8.02
CA ASP A 228 32.50 3.14 9.31
C ASP A 228 31.02 2.77 9.13
N GLY A 229 30.54 1.82 9.94
CA GLY A 229 29.22 1.20 9.74
C GLY A 229 29.07 0.42 8.42
N GLY A 230 30.15 -0.10 7.83
CA GLY A 230 30.07 -0.86 6.58
C GLY A 230 31.29 -1.76 6.31
N LEU A 231 31.14 -2.71 5.40
CA LEU A 231 32.20 -3.67 5.04
C LEU A 231 32.34 -3.84 3.52
N VAL A 232 33.56 -3.65 3.01
CA VAL A 232 33.98 -4.17 1.70
C VAL A 232 34.60 -5.55 1.95
N VAL A 233 33.96 -6.61 1.48
CA VAL A 233 34.49 -7.97 1.63
C VAL A 233 35.71 -8.12 0.72
N ARG A 234 36.79 -8.69 1.24
CA ARG A 234 38.08 -8.85 0.56
C ARG A 234 38.53 -10.31 0.59
N ASP A 235 39.31 -10.71 -0.42
CA ASP A 235 39.90 -12.05 -0.50
C ASP A 235 41.18 -12.18 0.36
N LYS A 236 41.84 -13.34 0.29
CA LYS A 236 43.08 -13.62 1.03
C LYS A 236 44.25 -12.75 0.60
N GLU A 237 44.17 -12.13 -0.57
CA GLU A 237 45.15 -11.23 -1.15
C GLU A 237 44.75 -9.74 -0.93
N GLY A 238 43.71 -9.47 -0.13
CA GLY A 238 43.23 -8.13 0.22
C GLY A 238 42.38 -7.44 -0.87
N ARG A 239 42.12 -8.11 -2.00
CA ARG A 239 41.38 -7.54 -3.14
C ARG A 239 39.87 -7.58 -2.87
N PRO A 240 39.10 -6.55 -3.28
CA PRO A 240 37.64 -6.55 -3.08
C PRO A 240 36.99 -7.70 -3.86
N THR A 241 36.17 -8.51 -3.19
CA THR A 241 35.48 -9.66 -3.80
C THR A 241 34.30 -9.26 -4.67
N GLY A 242 33.86 -8.00 -4.62
CA GLY A 242 32.61 -7.54 -5.21
C GLY A 242 31.40 -7.60 -4.28
N ILE A 243 31.59 -7.78 -2.97
CA ILE A 243 30.50 -7.69 -1.97
C ILE A 243 30.72 -6.48 -1.07
N PHE A 244 29.68 -5.65 -0.96
CA PHE A 244 29.61 -4.45 -0.13
C PHE A 244 28.43 -4.59 0.82
N VAL A 245 28.61 -4.24 2.10
CA VAL A 245 27.61 -4.41 3.17
C VAL A 245 27.42 -3.09 3.90
N ASP A 246 26.17 -2.77 4.24
CA ASP A 246 25.73 -1.54 4.92
C ASP A 246 26.35 -0.27 4.28
N ASN A 247 26.95 0.64 5.05
CA ASN A 247 27.47 1.92 4.53
C ASN A 247 28.48 1.77 3.39
N ALA A 248 29.14 0.62 3.25
CA ALA A 248 30.06 0.38 2.14
C ALA A 248 29.34 0.32 0.77
N MET A 249 28.04 0.02 0.74
CA MET A 249 27.24 0.08 -0.49
C MET A 249 27.20 1.49 -1.11
N GLY A 250 27.29 2.53 -0.28
CA GLY A 250 27.36 3.94 -0.73
C GLY A 250 28.65 4.30 -1.49
N LEU A 251 29.66 3.41 -1.51
CA LEU A 251 30.84 3.57 -2.36
C LEU A 251 30.56 3.22 -3.83
N ILE A 252 29.50 2.46 -4.12
CA ILE A 252 29.18 1.99 -5.46
C ILE A 252 28.61 3.15 -6.27
N PRO A 253 29.24 3.58 -7.39
CA PRO A 253 28.83 4.74 -8.17
C PRO A 253 27.64 4.39 -9.10
N THR A 254 26.56 3.88 -8.51
CA THR A 254 25.32 3.54 -9.21
C THR A 254 24.66 4.84 -9.71
N PRO A 255 24.36 4.97 -11.01
CA PRO A 255 23.71 6.17 -11.54
C PRO A 255 22.25 6.23 -11.08
N PRO A 256 21.64 7.44 -10.99
CA PRO A 256 20.21 7.57 -10.80
C PRO A 256 19.45 6.99 -12.00
N TRP A 257 18.28 6.40 -11.76
CA TRP A 257 17.46 5.78 -12.80
C TRP A 257 16.96 6.80 -13.83
N GLY A 258 17.09 6.46 -15.12
CA GLY A 258 16.54 7.26 -16.21
C GLY A 258 15.01 7.18 -16.29
N GLU A 259 14.37 8.17 -16.93
CA GLU A 259 12.89 8.22 -17.02
C GLU A 259 12.28 6.95 -17.64
N ALA A 260 12.98 6.33 -18.60
CA ALA A 260 12.56 5.05 -19.19
C ALA A 260 12.51 3.92 -18.14
N GLN A 261 13.55 3.78 -17.31
CA GLN A 261 13.58 2.77 -16.23
C GLN A 261 12.45 3.01 -15.22
N ILE A 262 12.24 4.26 -14.80
CA ILE A 262 11.14 4.64 -13.89
C ILE A 262 9.78 4.30 -14.52
N SER A 263 9.61 4.53 -15.82
CA SER A 263 8.41 4.14 -16.58
C SER A 263 8.20 2.62 -16.59
N ASP A 264 9.25 1.83 -16.82
CA ASP A 264 9.16 0.37 -16.87
C ASP A 264 8.91 -0.23 -15.48
N PHE A 265 9.55 0.31 -14.44
CA PHE A 265 9.31 -0.06 -13.04
C PHE A 265 7.86 0.24 -12.64
N PHE A 266 7.36 1.43 -12.96
CA PHE A 266 5.95 1.79 -12.77
C PHE A 266 5.01 0.81 -13.49
N ASN A 267 5.28 0.51 -14.76
CA ASN A 267 4.46 -0.41 -15.57
C ASN A 267 4.45 -1.84 -14.99
N LEU A 268 5.58 -2.33 -14.48
CA LEU A 268 5.70 -3.63 -13.82
C LEU A 268 4.84 -3.68 -12.54
N THR A 269 5.08 -2.77 -11.59
CA THR A 269 4.33 -2.71 -10.32
C THR A 269 2.84 -2.58 -10.58
N ILE A 270 2.42 -1.66 -11.44
CA ILE A 270 1.01 -1.35 -11.67
C ILE A 270 0.28 -2.51 -12.36
N LYS A 271 0.93 -3.20 -13.31
CA LYS A 271 0.40 -4.43 -13.92
C LYS A 271 0.17 -5.52 -12.87
N GLN A 272 1.10 -5.68 -11.92
CA GLN A 272 0.98 -6.68 -10.86
C GLN A 272 -0.07 -6.28 -9.80
N ALA A 273 -0.07 -5.02 -9.36
CA ALA A 273 -1.02 -4.46 -8.40
C ALA A 273 -2.47 -4.58 -8.92
N LEU A 274 -2.71 -4.22 -10.19
CA LEU A 274 -4.00 -4.44 -10.84
C LEU A 274 -4.34 -5.94 -10.94
N SER A 275 -3.37 -6.82 -11.20
CA SER A 275 -3.63 -8.28 -11.22
C SER A 275 -4.06 -8.87 -9.87
N TYR A 276 -3.80 -8.15 -8.78
CA TYR A 276 -4.21 -8.49 -7.41
C TYR A 276 -5.35 -7.61 -6.85
N GLY A 277 -5.96 -6.75 -7.66
CA GLY A 277 -7.12 -5.96 -7.27
C GLY A 277 -6.83 -4.58 -6.65
N LEU A 278 -5.58 -4.15 -6.60
CA LEU A 278 -5.21 -2.83 -6.07
C LEU A 278 -5.62 -1.72 -7.05
N THR A 279 -6.68 -1.00 -6.67
CA THR A 279 -7.21 0.17 -7.38
C THR A 279 -6.59 1.48 -6.90
N SER A 280 -6.04 1.49 -5.68
CA SER A 280 -5.37 2.64 -5.05
C SER A 280 -4.10 2.18 -4.34
N ILE A 281 -3.05 3.00 -4.38
CA ILE A 281 -1.80 2.76 -3.65
C ILE A 281 -1.39 4.07 -2.96
N HIS A 282 -1.05 4.00 -1.68
CA HIS A 282 -0.38 5.09 -0.99
C HIS A 282 1.14 4.92 -1.12
N ASP A 283 1.73 5.65 -2.05
CA ASP A 283 3.16 5.62 -2.33
C ASP A 283 3.90 6.42 -1.25
N ALA A 284 4.75 5.74 -0.49
CA ALA A 284 5.51 6.32 0.60
C ALA A 284 6.90 6.77 0.13
N ASP A 285 7.45 7.79 0.79
CA ASP A 285 8.80 8.29 0.56
C ASP A 285 9.06 8.85 -0.86
N THR A 286 8.01 9.30 -1.56
CA THR A 286 8.09 9.67 -2.98
C THR A 286 9.05 10.84 -3.23
N LYS A 287 10.17 10.57 -3.93
CA LYS A 287 11.19 11.58 -4.26
C LYS A 287 10.72 12.54 -5.35
N LEU A 288 11.38 13.70 -5.46
CA LEU A 288 10.98 14.80 -6.35
C LEU A 288 10.92 14.40 -7.84
N GLU A 289 11.81 13.53 -8.26
CA GLU A 289 11.87 12.91 -9.59
C GLU A 289 10.69 11.97 -9.84
N HIS A 290 10.30 11.14 -8.86
CA HIS A 290 9.13 10.28 -8.94
C HIS A 290 7.83 11.10 -8.94
N ILE A 291 7.75 12.19 -8.15
CA ILE A 291 6.64 13.15 -8.19
C ILE A 291 6.47 13.74 -9.60
N LYS A 292 7.56 14.22 -10.23
CA LYS A 292 7.55 14.77 -11.60
C LYS A 292 7.09 13.73 -12.64
N PHE A 293 7.56 12.49 -12.52
CA PHE A 293 7.12 11.38 -13.37
C PHE A 293 5.61 11.11 -13.20
N PHE A 294 5.12 11.01 -11.96
CA PHE A 294 3.70 10.79 -11.69
C PHE A 294 2.82 11.95 -12.18
N GLN A 295 3.27 13.20 -12.09
CA GLN A 295 2.58 14.36 -12.70
C GLN A 295 2.44 14.20 -14.22
N LYS A 296 3.56 13.93 -14.92
CA LYS A 296 3.58 13.70 -16.38
C LYS A 296 2.61 12.58 -16.80
N MET A 297 2.56 11.50 -16.02
CA MET A 297 1.62 10.39 -16.24
C MET A 297 0.16 10.77 -15.93
N ALA A 298 -0.09 11.58 -14.90
CA ALA A 298 -1.43 12.07 -14.55
C ALA A 298 -2.00 13.02 -15.63
N ASP A 299 -1.17 13.91 -16.16
CA ASP A 299 -1.55 14.88 -17.19
C ASP A 299 -1.80 14.20 -18.55
N ALA A 300 -0.98 13.21 -18.91
CA ALA A 300 -1.23 12.34 -20.06
C ALA A 300 -2.51 11.48 -19.91
N GLY A 301 -3.00 11.28 -18.68
CA GLY A 301 -4.08 10.33 -18.34
C GLY A 301 -3.63 8.86 -18.33
N LYS A 302 -2.32 8.63 -18.13
CA LYS A 302 -1.67 7.31 -18.12
C LYS A 302 -1.57 6.66 -16.73
N LEU A 303 -2.23 7.21 -15.69
CA LEU A 303 -2.38 6.54 -14.40
C LEU A 303 -3.62 5.62 -14.41
N PRO A 304 -3.47 4.28 -14.39
CA PRO A 304 -4.61 3.36 -14.43
C PRO A 304 -5.22 3.12 -13.03
N SER A 305 -4.41 3.20 -11.98
CA SER A 305 -4.81 3.17 -10.57
C SER A 305 -4.73 4.57 -9.95
N ARG A 306 -5.25 4.73 -8.73
CA ARG A 306 -5.11 5.96 -7.92
C ARG A 306 -3.81 5.93 -7.13
N LEU A 307 -3.15 7.08 -7.01
CA LEU A 307 -1.91 7.25 -6.25
C LEU A 307 -2.09 8.35 -5.20
N TYR A 308 -1.71 8.04 -3.97
CA TYR A 308 -1.61 8.98 -2.86
C TYR A 308 -0.16 9.08 -2.41
N LEU A 309 0.54 10.10 -2.88
CA LEU A 309 1.97 10.29 -2.62
C LEU A 309 2.19 10.89 -1.22
N MET A 310 3.09 10.28 -0.45
CA MET A 310 3.71 10.85 0.75
C MET A 310 5.10 11.34 0.34
N GLY A 311 5.18 12.57 -0.16
CA GLY A 311 6.43 13.12 -0.69
C GLY A 311 7.55 13.14 0.34
N ASN A 312 8.80 13.06 -0.11
CA ASN A 312 9.99 13.21 0.75
C ASN A 312 11.12 13.97 0.05
N VAL A 313 11.83 14.78 0.83
CA VAL A 313 13.18 15.28 0.51
C VAL A 313 14.07 14.96 1.70
N ALA A 314 15.29 14.48 1.44
CA ALA A 314 16.27 14.16 2.48
C ALA A 314 16.89 15.44 3.07
N SER A 315 16.24 16.02 4.09
CA SER A 315 16.68 17.22 4.79
C SER A 315 16.08 17.30 6.21
N GLU A 316 16.87 17.80 7.17
CA GLU A 316 16.42 18.15 8.53
C GLU A 316 15.74 19.53 8.60
N GLU A 317 15.92 20.38 7.57
CA GLU A 317 15.23 21.67 7.43
C GLU A 317 13.89 21.52 6.69
N TYR A 318 12.98 22.48 6.88
CA TYR A 318 11.64 22.44 6.28
C TYR A 318 11.67 22.53 4.75
N TRP A 319 11.39 21.40 4.08
CA TRP A 319 11.43 21.24 2.63
C TRP A 319 10.05 21.21 1.95
N GLY A 320 8.93 21.40 2.68
CA GLY A 320 7.57 21.32 2.13
C GLY A 320 7.23 22.33 1.03
N HIS A 321 8.09 23.34 0.81
CA HIS A 321 8.02 24.29 -0.29
C HIS A 321 8.65 23.77 -1.60
N GLN A 322 9.40 22.66 -1.57
CA GLN A 322 10.11 22.09 -2.71
C GLN A 322 9.26 21.09 -3.51
N ILE A 323 8.15 20.61 -2.93
CA ILE A 323 7.22 19.68 -3.57
C ILE A 323 5.86 20.35 -3.86
N PRO A 324 5.20 20.05 -4.99
CA PRO A 324 3.89 20.61 -5.32
C PRO A 324 2.79 19.94 -4.50
N ARG A 325 1.79 20.70 -4.03
CA ARG A 325 0.55 20.10 -3.53
C ARG A 325 -0.37 19.74 -4.70
N LEU A 326 -0.74 18.46 -4.79
CA LEU A 326 -1.60 17.93 -5.85
C LEU A 326 -2.88 17.36 -5.20
N ILE A 327 -4.04 17.88 -5.57
CA ILE A 327 -5.34 17.39 -5.06
C ILE A 327 -6.18 16.99 -6.27
N ASN A 328 -6.54 15.71 -6.36
CA ASN A 328 -7.35 15.14 -7.45
C ASN A 328 -6.84 15.59 -8.84
N TYR A 329 -5.52 15.46 -9.04
CA TYR A 329 -4.74 16.04 -10.14
C TYR A 329 -4.75 15.16 -11.41
N GLY A 330 -4.44 15.79 -12.53
CA GLY A 330 -4.34 15.19 -13.86
C GLY A 330 -5.69 14.89 -14.52
N LYS A 331 -5.63 14.42 -15.77
CA LYS A 331 -6.77 14.22 -16.68
C LYS A 331 -7.88 13.31 -16.13
N HIS A 332 -7.56 12.44 -15.19
CA HIS A 332 -8.50 11.48 -14.57
C HIS A 332 -8.67 11.67 -13.06
N LYS A 333 -8.08 12.72 -12.48
CA LYS A 333 -8.16 13.02 -11.04
C LYS A 333 -7.66 11.87 -10.14
N ARG A 334 -6.64 11.15 -10.59
CA ARG A 334 -6.11 9.93 -9.94
C ARG A 334 -4.86 10.15 -9.11
N LEU A 335 -4.25 11.35 -9.16
CA LEU A 335 -3.05 11.68 -8.40
C LEU A 335 -3.36 12.63 -7.24
N ASN A 336 -2.88 12.30 -6.05
CA ASN A 336 -2.87 13.17 -4.88
C ASN A 336 -1.45 13.20 -4.28
N LEU A 337 -1.00 14.39 -3.86
CA LEU A 337 0.21 14.63 -3.07
C LEU A 337 -0.14 15.70 -2.04
N ARG A 338 -0.47 15.23 -0.83
CA ARG A 338 -0.89 16.06 0.31
C ARG A 338 -0.39 15.54 1.67
N SER A 339 0.40 14.47 1.66
CA SER A 339 1.13 13.96 2.81
C SER A 339 2.64 14.06 2.59
N VAL A 340 3.40 14.01 3.67
CA VAL A 340 4.86 13.91 3.67
C VAL A 340 5.32 12.71 4.49
N LYS A 341 6.28 11.93 3.97
CA LYS A 341 6.93 10.82 4.70
C LYS A 341 8.09 11.36 5.53
N LEU A 342 8.05 11.11 6.84
CA LEU A 342 9.13 11.37 7.79
C LEU A 342 9.53 10.05 8.50
N PHE A 343 10.70 10.02 9.13
CA PHE A 343 11.26 8.82 9.77
C PHE A 343 11.79 9.12 11.18
N THR A 344 11.42 8.29 12.16
CA THR A 344 11.96 8.40 13.53
C THR A 344 13.04 7.39 13.87
N ASP A 345 12.93 6.15 13.40
CA ASP A 345 13.75 5.02 13.87
C ASP A 345 13.94 3.93 12.79
N GLY A 346 14.76 2.92 13.08
CA GLY A 346 14.98 1.78 12.19
C GLY A 346 13.90 0.68 12.30
N ALA A 347 14.26 -0.54 11.90
CA ALA A 347 13.37 -1.70 11.92
C ALA A 347 13.62 -2.64 13.12
N LEU A 348 12.61 -3.45 13.49
CA LEU A 348 12.72 -4.41 14.60
C LEU A 348 13.78 -5.49 14.29
N GLY A 349 13.77 -6.04 13.07
CA GLY A 349 14.67 -7.12 12.60
C GLY A 349 16.15 -6.78 12.53
N SER A 350 16.52 -5.50 12.40
CA SER A 350 17.91 -5.03 12.38
C SER A 350 18.42 -4.47 13.72
N TRP A 351 17.61 -4.57 14.79
CA TRP A 351 17.82 -3.87 16.07
C TRP A 351 17.87 -2.32 15.95
N GLY A 352 17.34 -1.78 14.85
CA GLY A 352 17.33 -0.34 14.58
C GLY A 352 16.17 0.42 15.22
N ALA A 353 15.04 -0.25 15.45
CA ALA A 353 13.84 0.37 16.03
C ALA A 353 14.09 0.91 17.45
N ALA A 354 13.58 2.11 17.72
CA ALA A 354 13.89 2.87 18.92
C ALA A 354 13.07 2.39 20.12
N LEU A 355 13.72 1.73 21.08
CA LEU A 355 13.05 1.20 22.26
C LEU A 355 13.26 2.05 23.54
N LEU A 356 12.27 2.04 24.44
CA LEU A 356 12.31 2.67 25.77
C LEU A 356 13.22 1.92 26.75
N LYS A 357 13.50 0.64 26.47
CA LYS A 357 14.40 -0.25 27.22
C LYS A 357 15.23 -1.07 26.24
N PRO A 358 16.43 -1.57 26.61
CA PRO A 358 17.24 -2.37 25.70
C PRO A 358 16.53 -3.59 25.12
N TYR A 359 17.02 -4.09 23.99
CA TYR A 359 16.52 -5.31 23.37
C TYR A 359 16.76 -6.51 24.29
N SER A 360 15.78 -7.42 24.37
CA SER A 360 15.82 -8.58 25.26
C SER A 360 16.84 -9.64 24.83
N ASP A 361 17.16 -9.70 23.54
CA ASP A 361 18.20 -10.55 22.95
C ASP A 361 19.53 -9.81 22.73
N LYS A 362 19.54 -8.48 22.88
CA LYS A 362 20.70 -7.62 22.60
C LYS A 362 20.79 -6.45 23.61
N PRO A 363 21.13 -6.73 24.88
CA PRO A 363 20.97 -5.77 25.98
C PRO A 363 21.88 -4.53 25.93
N GLU A 364 22.87 -4.51 25.03
CA GLU A 364 23.77 -3.37 24.81
C GLU A 364 23.17 -2.25 23.94
N THR A 365 22.00 -2.46 23.33
CA THR A 365 21.32 -1.45 22.50
C THR A 365 19.83 -1.31 22.81
N SER A 366 19.32 -0.09 22.63
CA SER A 366 17.89 0.26 22.62
C SER A 366 17.47 0.84 21.26
N GLY A 367 18.19 0.51 20.19
CA GLY A 367 17.97 1.05 18.84
C GLY A 367 18.15 2.57 18.72
N LEU A 368 17.94 3.10 17.51
CA LEU A 368 18.41 4.42 17.11
C LEU A 368 17.24 5.36 16.80
N MET A 369 17.33 6.60 17.28
CA MET A 369 16.56 7.69 16.65
C MET A 369 17.32 8.13 15.41
N LEU A 370 16.68 8.07 14.23
CA LEU A 370 17.23 8.59 12.97
C LEU A 370 17.08 10.12 12.88
N SER A 371 16.03 10.66 13.49
CA SER A 371 15.75 12.10 13.59
C SER A 371 15.57 12.48 15.06
N SER A 372 16.07 13.64 15.49
CA SER A 372 15.85 14.12 16.87
C SER A 372 14.37 14.52 17.08
N PRO A 373 13.80 14.32 18.28
CA PRO A 373 12.43 14.78 18.60
C PRO A 373 12.24 16.28 18.36
N GLU A 374 13.25 17.10 18.63
CA GLU A 374 13.21 18.55 18.41
C GLU A 374 13.15 18.89 16.92
N THR A 375 13.89 18.17 16.07
CA THR A 375 13.82 18.32 14.61
C THR A 375 12.47 17.87 14.06
N LEU A 376 11.98 16.70 14.51
CA LEU A 376 10.64 16.22 14.17
C LEU A 376 9.56 17.22 14.59
N LYS A 377 9.63 17.80 15.79
CA LYS A 377 8.68 18.81 16.30
C LYS A 377 8.63 20.06 15.43
N ARG A 378 9.80 20.61 15.05
CA ARG A 378 9.89 21.78 14.15
C ARG A 378 9.33 21.48 12.77
N LEU A 379 9.64 20.30 12.21
CA LEU A 379 9.14 19.88 10.91
C LEU A 379 7.62 19.69 10.93
N VAL A 380 7.08 18.89 11.85
CA VAL A 380 5.64 18.62 11.99
C VAL A 380 4.85 19.92 12.16
N ASP A 381 5.28 20.82 13.05
CA ASP A 381 4.60 22.09 13.31
C ASP A 381 4.51 22.98 12.06
N GLN A 382 5.57 23.05 11.25
CA GLN A 382 5.59 23.83 10.01
C GLN A 382 4.87 23.11 8.85
N PHE A 383 4.93 21.77 8.76
CA PHE A 383 4.12 20.99 7.80
C PHE A 383 2.61 21.16 8.06
N TRP A 384 2.17 21.07 9.32
CA TRP A 384 0.77 21.26 9.71
C TRP A 384 0.30 22.70 9.49
N LYS A 385 1.17 23.70 9.75
CA LYS A 385 0.90 25.12 9.45
C LYS A 385 0.61 25.37 7.99
N ASP A 386 1.35 24.71 7.10
CA ASP A 386 1.16 24.82 5.65
C ASP A 386 0.13 23.80 5.13
N GLY A 387 -0.58 23.08 6.02
CA GLY A 387 -1.71 22.20 5.72
C GLY A 387 -1.35 20.83 5.12
N TRP A 388 -0.14 20.32 5.36
CA TRP A 388 0.25 18.96 4.99
C TRP A 388 -0.20 17.94 6.05
N GLN A 389 -0.61 16.74 5.61
CA GLN A 389 -0.63 15.56 6.49
C GLN A 389 0.82 15.13 6.76
N THR A 390 1.11 14.69 7.99
CA THR A 390 2.37 14.02 8.31
C THR A 390 2.14 12.51 8.41
N SER A 391 2.91 11.74 7.64
CA SER A 391 2.98 10.28 7.69
C SER A 391 4.36 9.90 8.22
N ILE A 392 4.44 9.49 9.48
CA ILE A 392 5.73 9.27 10.16
C ILE A 392 5.95 7.79 10.44
N HIS A 393 7.03 7.22 9.92
CA HIS A 393 7.50 5.87 10.29
C HIS A 393 7.87 5.85 11.76
N CYS A 394 7.20 5.00 12.56
CA CYS A 394 7.54 4.70 13.95
C CYS A 394 7.38 3.19 14.24
N ILE A 395 8.48 2.47 14.44
CA ILE A 395 8.42 1.04 14.76
C ILE A 395 8.51 0.77 16.27
N GLY A 396 9.50 1.33 16.96
CA GLY A 396 9.76 1.09 18.38
C GLY A 396 8.89 1.90 19.35
N ASP A 397 8.81 1.47 20.62
CA ASP A 397 7.98 2.13 21.64
C ASP A 397 8.49 3.55 21.98
N ARG A 398 9.80 3.81 21.94
CA ARG A 398 10.36 5.17 22.13
C ARG A 398 10.05 6.09 20.94
N ALA A 399 10.04 5.56 19.73
CA ALA A 399 9.67 6.30 18.53
C ALA A 399 8.19 6.70 18.54
N ASN A 400 7.31 5.74 18.86
CA ASN A 400 5.88 5.99 18.99
C ASN A 400 5.59 7.01 20.10
N HIS A 401 6.16 6.84 21.30
CA HIS A 401 6.02 7.78 22.43
C HIS A 401 6.40 9.21 22.05
N ALA A 402 7.60 9.41 21.48
CA ALA A 402 8.11 10.74 21.11
C ALA A 402 7.26 11.45 20.04
N ILE A 403 6.65 10.71 19.11
CA ILE A 403 5.72 11.31 18.14
C ILE A 403 4.37 11.65 18.77
N LEU A 404 3.87 10.87 19.73
CA LEU A 404 2.68 11.26 20.50
C LEU A 404 2.94 12.49 21.38
N ASP A 405 4.10 12.61 22.02
CA ASP A 405 4.51 13.82 22.76
C ASP A 405 4.49 15.07 21.86
N ILE A 406 5.02 14.93 20.63
CA ILE A 406 5.06 16.00 19.63
C ILE A 406 3.67 16.39 19.15
N TYR A 407 2.81 15.41 18.86
CA TYR A 407 1.43 15.68 18.43
C TYR A 407 0.58 16.27 19.56
N GLU A 408 0.74 15.82 20.80
CA GLU A 408 0.03 16.34 21.98
C GLU A 408 0.37 17.81 22.24
N ASP A 409 1.66 18.16 22.34
CA ASP A 409 2.11 19.55 22.48
C ASP A 409 1.59 20.45 21.34
N ILE A 410 1.70 20.02 20.09
CA ILE A 410 1.30 20.83 18.93
C ILE A 410 -0.22 21.05 18.93
N LEU A 411 -1.02 20.04 19.32
CA LEU A 411 -2.47 20.16 19.42
C LEU A 411 -2.89 21.11 20.56
N GLU A 412 -2.27 21.00 21.74
CA GLU A 412 -2.53 21.89 22.88
C GLU A 412 -2.23 23.36 22.55
N HIS A 413 -1.07 23.64 21.94
CA HIS A 413 -0.67 25.00 21.59
C HIS A 413 -1.48 25.60 20.44
N ARG A 414 -1.85 24.80 19.43
CA ARG A 414 -2.57 25.30 18.24
C ARG A 414 -4.08 25.39 18.40
N LYS A 415 -4.69 24.58 19.28
CA LYS A 415 -6.16 24.44 19.42
C LYS A 415 -6.88 24.07 18.12
N GLY A 416 -6.17 23.48 17.16
CA GLY A 416 -6.72 23.05 15.88
C GLY A 416 -7.31 21.63 15.94
N ASN A 417 -8.13 21.30 14.96
CA ASN A 417 -8.83 20.02 14.92
C ASN A 417 -7.96 18.96 14.22
N VAL A 418 -7.56 17.91 14.95
CA VAL A 418 -6.69 16.84 14.42
C VAL A 418 -7.25 16.14 13.17
N THR A 419 -8.57 16.15 12.95
CA THR A 419 -9.20 15.58 11.75
C THR A 419 -8.98 16.40 10.46
N GLU A 420 -8.42 17.60 10.55
CA GLU A 420 -7.98 18.42 9.41
C GLU A 420 -6.64 17.91 8.85
N TRP A 421 -5.68 17.61 9.73
CA TRP A 421 -4.36 17.06 9.36
C TRP A 421 -4.38 15.55 9.16
N ARG A 422 -5.25 14.83 9.89
CA ARG A 422 -5.31 13.35 9.96
C ARG A 422 -3.89 12.74 10.08
N PRO A 423 -3.09 13.12 11.08
CA PRO A 423 -1.71 12.67 11.19
C PRO A 423 -1.66 11.16 11.31
N ARG A 424 -0.69 10.57 10.62
CA ARG A 424 -0.50 9.12 10.54
C ARG A 424 0.81 8.73 11.22
N ILE A 425 0.74 7.70 12.03
CA ILE A 425 1.90 6.89 12.38
C ILE A 425 1.87 5.67 11.47
N GLU A 426 2.92 5.52 10.68
CA GLU A 426 3.14 4.40 9.79
C GLU A 426 3.87 3.27 10.53
N HIS A 427 3.54 2.04 10.19
CA HIS A 427 3.88 0.80 10.89
C HIS A 427 3.20 0.67 12.26
N ALA A 428 3.27 1.71 13.10
CA ALA A 428 2.64 1.78 14.42
C ALA A 428 2.86 0.46 15.19
N GLN A 429 4.11 -0.01 15.19
CA GLN A 429 4.38 -1.44 15.30
C GLN A 429 4.49 -1.92 16.74
N ILE A 430 5.05 -1.11 17.63
CA ILE A 430 5.31 -1.42 19.05
C ILE A 430 4.96 -0.19 19.88
N PHE A 431 4.02 -0.35 20.81
CA PHE A 431 3.61 0.69 21.75
C PHE A 431 3.94 0.34 23.19
N ALA A 432 4.23 1.35 24.00
CA ALA A 432 4.10 1.24 25.44
C ALA A 432 2.60 1.09 25.82
N PRO A 433 2.23 0.35 26.89
CA PRO A 433 0.84 0.15 27.28
C PRO A 433 0.01 1.44 27.44
N GLU A 434 0.64 2.51 27.92
CA GLU A 434 0.08 3.85 28.07
C GLU A 434 -0.26 4.53 26.73
N ASP A 435 0.58 4.35 25.71
CA ASP A 435 0.43 5.01 24.42
C ASP A 435 -0.65 4.38 23.53
N LEU A 436 -1.01 3.10 23.78
CA LEU A 436 -2.09 2.38 23.09
C LEU A 436 -3.46 3.06 23.21
N GLU A 437 -3.73 3.76 24.31
CA GLU A 437 -4.95 4.56 24.49
C GLU A 437 -4.72 6.02 24.06
N ARG A 438 -3.51 6.55 24.30
CA ARG A 438 -3.12 7.93 23.99
C ARG A 438 -3.22 8.26 22.49
N ILE A 439 -2.78 7.36 21.61
CA ILE A 439 -2.92 7.51 20.16
C ILE A 439 -4.38 7.75 19.73
N GLY A 440 -5.32 7.05 20.37
CA GLY A 440 -6.76 7.22 20.18
C GLY A 440 -7.29 8.55 20.69
N LYS A 441 -6.90 8.94 21.92
CA LYS A 441 -7.24 10.24 22.53
C LYS A 441 -6.78 11.42 21.70
N LEU A 442 -5.60 11.32 21.08
CA LEU A 442 -5.04 12.32 20.18
C LEU A 442 -5.63 12.28 18.76
N GLY A 443 -6.49 11.31 18.44
CA GLY A 443 -7.12 11.19 17.11
C GLY A 443 -6.13 10.86 15.97
N VAL A 444 -4.97 10.29 16.30
CA VAL A 444 -3.89 9.93 15.38
C VAL A 444 -4.20 8.59 14.71
N ILE A 445 -3.93 8.48 13.42
CA ILE A 445 -4.21 7.26 12.63
C ILE A 445 -3.01 6.30 12.72
N ALA A 446 -3.21 5.11 13.27
CA ALA A 446 -2.27 4.00 13.13
C ALA A 446 -2.46 3.33 11.75
N SER A 447 -1.45 3.42 10.89
CA SER A 447 -1.39 2.81 9.56
C SER A 447 -0.45 1.62 9.60
N VAL A 448 -0.98 0.39 9.50
CA VAL A 448 -0.28 -0.84 9.89
C VAL A 448 -0.15 -1.84 8.75
N GLN A 449 0.89 -2.68 8.78
CA GLN A 449 1.08 -3.78 7.82
C GLN A 449 0.84 -5.14 8.50
N PRO A 450 -0.28 -5.84 8.21
CA PRO A 450 -0.57 -7.14 8.82
C PRO A 450 0.48 -8.22 8.54
N THR A 451 1.12 -8.15 7.38
CA THR A 451 2.18 -9.07 6.93
C THR A 451 3.41 -9.04 7.85
N HIS A 452 3.83 -7.85 8.30
CA HIS A 452 4.97 -7.71 9.24
C HIS A 452 4.75 -8.56 10.51
N ALA A 453 3.53 -8.61 11.06
CA ALA A 453 3.24 -9.45 12.22
C ALA A 453 3.49 -10.94 11.97
N THR A 454 3.21 -11.43 10.76
CA THR A 454 3.40 -12.85 10.39
C THR A 454 4.81 -13.17 9.91
N SER A 455 5.58 -12.16 9.48
CA SER A 455 7.01 -12.29 9.18
C SER A 455 7.87 -12.24 10.45
N ASP A 456 7.56 -11.33 11.37
CA ASP A 456 8.33 -11.10 12.60
C ASP A 456 8.00 -12.04 13.76
N MET A 457 6.85 -12.73 13.75
CA MET A 457 6.40 -13.55 14.89
C MET A 457 7.44 -14.56 15.39
N TRP A 458 8.30 -15.06 14.49
CA TRP A 458 9.37 -16.01 14.81
C TRP A 458 10.48 -15.44 15.68
N TYR A 459 10.59 -14.12 15.83
CA TYR A 459 11.68 -13.46 16.56
C TYR A 459 11.25 -12.24 17.41
N ALA A 460 10.07 -11.67 17.19
CA ALA A 460 9.64 -10.46 17.91
C ALA A 460 9.57 -10.66 19.45
N GLU A 461 9.13 -11.84 19.90
CA GLU A 461 9.12 -12.20 21.32
C GLU A 461 10.53 -12.31 21.92
N ILE A 462 11.50 -12.78 21.14
CA ILE A 462 12.91 -12.88 21.56
C ILE A 462 13.52 -11.47 21.72
N ARG A 463 13.21 -10.55 20.80
CA ARG A 463 13.68 -9.15 20.82
C ARG A 463 13.03 -8.28 21.89
N LEU A 464 11.73 -8.47 22.15
CA LEU A 464 10.96 -7.59 23.04
C LEU A 464 10.72 -8.20 24.43
N GLY A 465 10.73 -9.52 24.56
CA GLY A 465 10.37 -10.22 25.79
C GLY A 465 8.86 -10.24 26.05
N ALA A 466 8.44 -11.15 26.92
CA ALA A 466 7.04 -11.53 27.14
C ALA A 466 6.09 -10.38 27.56
N GLU A 467 6.61 -9.29 28.12
CA GLU A 467 5.78 -8.13 28.52
C GLU A 467 5.62 -7.09 27.40
N ARG A 468 6.70 -6.65 26.74
CA ARG A 468 6.62 -5.60 25.71
C ARG A 468 5.93 -6.07 24.43
N ILE A 469 6.03 -7.37 24.09
CA ILE A 469 5.32 -7.94 22.93
C ILE A 469 3.80 -7.73 23.00
N LYS A 470 3.22 -7.57 24.19
CA LYS A 470 1.77 -7.33 24.38
C LYS A 470 1.31 -5.99 23.77
N GLY A 471 2.22 -5.03 23.61
CA GLY A 471 1.99 -3.75 22.93
C GLY A 471 2.42 -3.75 21.45
N ALA A 472 2.97 -4.85 20.94
CA ALA A 472 3.36 -4.99 19.55
C ALA A 472 2.24 -5.59 18.69
N TYR A 473 2.13 -5.14 17.44
CA TYR A 473 1.17 -5.66 16.46
C TYR A 473 -0.29 -5.71 16.95
N ALA A 474 -0.67 -4.76 17.81
CA ALA A 474 -1.87 -4.79 18.62
C ALA A 474 -3.12 -4.27 17.86
N TYR A 475 -3.35 -4.77 16.64
CA TYR A 475 -4.31 -4.20 15.68
C TYR A 475 -5.74 -4.09 16.23
N GLN A 476 -6.23 -5.10 16.95
CA GLN A 476 -7.57 -5.05 17.53
C GLN A 476 -7.65 -4.12 18.76
N THR A 477 -6.53 -3.86 19.46
CA THR A 477 -6.46 -2.77 20.46
C THR A 477 -6.47 -1.40 19.77
N LEU A 478 -5.60 -1.17 18.78
CA LEU A 478 -5.48 0.10 18.06
C LEU A 478 -6.80 0.51 17.39
N LEU A 479 -7.49 -0.44 16.74
CA LEU A 479 -8.83 -0.22 16.16
C LEU A 479 -9.90 0.13 17.20
N LYS A 480 -9.76 -0.33 18.46
CA LYS A 480 -10.68 0.03 19.56
C LYS A 480 -10.34 1.36 20.21
N ALA A 481 -9.08 1.78 20.18
CA ALA A 481 -8.64 3.09 20.63
C ALA A 481 -9.00 4.20 19.61
N SER A 482 -8.98 3.87 18.32
CA SER A 482 -9.35 4.77 17.23
C SER A 482 -10.77 5.33 17.40
N PRO A 483 -10.97 6.64 17.68
CA PRO A 483 -12.28 7.21 18.01
C PRO A 483 -13.24 7.26 16.81
N THR A 484 -12.71 7.04 15.60
CA THR A 484 -13.48 6.93 14.35
C THR A 484 -13.59 5.48 13.85
N GLY A 485 -13.04 4.51 14.58
CA GLY A 485 -13.01 3.10 14.18
C GLY A 485 -12.23 2.85 12.88
N VAL A 486 -11.20 3.66 12.62
CA VAL A 486 -10.35 3.64 11.42
C VAL A 486 -9.00 2.98 11.73
N LEU A 487 -8.61 1.98 10.94
CA LEU A 487 -7.29 1.35 10.95
C LEU A 487 -6.88 0.94 9.51
N PRO A 488 -6.18 1.82 8.75
CA PRO A 488 -5.75 1.53 7.39
C PRO A 488 -4.72 0.40 7.37
N LEU A 489 -4.84 -0.50 6.38
CA LEU A 489 -3.94 -1.64 6.21
C LEU A 489 -3.12 -1.49 4.94
N GLY A 490 -1.80 -1.57 5.06
CA GLY A 490 -0.87 -1.64 3.93
C GLY A 490 -0.11 -2.96 3.88
N SER A 491 0.80 -3.09 2.92
CA SER A 491 1.77 -4.19 2.87
C SER A 491 3.21 -3.77 3.15
N ASP A 492 3.58 -2.53 2.82
CA ASP A 492 4.97 -2.07 2.67
C ASP A 492 5.75 -2.81 1.56
N PHE A 493 5.07 -3.21 0.47
CA PHE A 493 5.76 -3.74 -0.71
C PHE A 493 6.79 -2.71 -1.23
N PRO A 494 8.03 -3.11 -1.60
CA PRO A 494 8.52 -4.48 -1.81
C PRO A 494 9.11 -5.21 -0.59
N VAL A 495 9.05 -4.67 0.64
CA VAL A 495 9.47 -5.40 1.86
C VAL A 495 8.63 -6.68 2.02
N GLU A 496 7.34 -6.57 1.73
CA GLU A 496 6.38 -7.66 1.67
C GLU A 496 5.78 -7.84 0.27
N GLY A 497 4.99 -8.89 0.08
CA GLY A 497 4.34 -9.16 -1.21
C GLY A 497 3.13 -8.25 -1.51
N VAL A 498 3.15 -7.62 -2.69
CA VAL A 498 2.09 -6.74 -3.26
C VAL A 498 0.67 -7.36 -3.41
N ASN A 499 0.49 -8.64 -3.09
CA ASN A 499 -0.83 -9.27 -3.09
C ASN A 499 -1.56 -8.95 -1.77
N PRO A 500 -2.62 -8.11 -1.75
CA PRO A 500 -3.30 -7.70 -0.52
C PRO A 500 -4.00 -8.87 0.18
N LEU A 501 -4.24 -10.00 -0.50
CA LEU A 501 -4.72 -11.21 0.15
C LEU A 501 -3.73 -11.77 1.18
N LEU A 502 -2.43 -11.49 1.07
CA LEU A 502 -1.43 -11.80 2.09
C LEU A 502 -1.72 -11.01 3.38
N GLY A 503 -1.92 -9.69 3.26
CA GLY A 503 -2.30 -8.84 4.39
C GLY A 503 -3.68 -9.17 4.96
N PHE A 504 -4.66 -9.48 4.12
CA PHE A 504 -6.01 -9.87 4.55
C PHE A 504 -5.99 -11.21 5.31
N TYR A 505 -5.21 -12.18 4.81
CA TYR A 505 -4.96 -13.44 5.50
C TYR A 505 -4.25 -13.19 6.84
N ALA A 506 -3.12 -12.48 6.85
CA ALA A 506 -2.34 -12.20 8.06
C ALA A 506 -3.14 -11.44 9.12
N ALA A 507 -3.97 -10.45 8.73
CA ALA A 507 -4.84 -9.70 9.63
C ALA A 507 -5.89 -10.58 10.31
N THR A 508 -6.48 -11.53 9.57
CA THR A 508 -7.65 -12.31 10.01
C THR A 508 -7.26 -13.68 10.60
N SER A 509 -6.15 -14.27 10.16
CA SER A 509 -5.63 -15.56 10.61
C SER A 509 -4.50 -15.42 11.63
N ARG A 510 -3.64 -14.40 11.52
CA ARG A 510 -2.36 -14.31 12.27
C ARG A 510 -1.50 -15.58 12.15
N LEU A 511 -1.52 -16.20 10.97
CA LEU A 511 -0.68 -17.34 10.57
C LEU A 511 0.25 -16.90 9.43
N SER A 512 1.42 -17.53 9.29
CA SER A 512 2.22 -17.44 8.05
C SER A 512 1.55 -18.18 6.90
N VAL A 513 2.01 -17.95 5.67
CA VAL A 513 1.38 -18.45 4.42
C VAL A 513 1.30 -19.98 4.30
N ASP A 514 2.02 -20.72 5.13
CA ASP A 514 1.98 -22.18 5.27
C ASP A 514 0.92 -22.68 6.28
N GLY A 515 0.23 -21.78 6.97
CA GLY A 515 -0.75 -22.08 8.01
C GLY A 515 -0.16 -22.25 9.43
N THR A 516 1.11 -21.92 9.65
CA THR A 516 1.77 -22.07 10.96
C THR A 516 1.89 -20.76 11.74
N SER A 517 2.21 -20.86 13.04
CA SER A 517 2.67 -19.76 13.89
C SER A 517 3.36 -20.32 15.14
N PRO A 518 4.19 -19.55 15.89
CA PRO A 518 4.77 -20.03 17.15
C PRO A 518 3.71 -20.30 18.24
N HIS A 519 2.49 -19.77 18.11
CA HIS A 519 1.33 -20.10 18.97
C HIS A 519 0.44 -21.22 18.37
N GLY A 520 0.94 -21.95 17.37
CA GLY A 520 0.22 -23.01 16.65
C GLY A 520 -0.85 -22.47 15.70
N SER A 521 -1.76 -23.36 15.27
CA SER A 521 -2.88 -23.02 14.36
C SER A 521 -3.90 -22.04 14.94
N GLY A 522 -3.82 -21.76 16.25
CA GLY A 522 -4.60 -20.71 16.91
C GLY A 522 -4.28 -19.29 16.44
N GLY A 523 -3.11 -19.07 15.83
CA GLY A 523 -2.65 -17.76 15.35
C GLY A 523 -1.88 -16.95 16.39
N TRP A 524 -0.85 -16.23 15.95
CA TRP A 524 0.04 -15.46 16.82
C TRP A 524 -0.66 -14.22 17.39
N PHE A 525 -0.77 -14.17 18.72
CA PHE A 525 -1.67 -13.26 19.45
C PHE A 525 -3.08 -13.20 18.82
N ALA A 526 -3.79 -14.33 18.81
CA ALA A 526 -5.12 -14.49 18.21
C ALA A 526 -6.17 -13.44 18.63
N ASN A 527 -6.04 -12.84 19.81
CA ASN A 527 -6.87 -11.74 20.31
C ASN A 527 -6.63 -10.39 19.60
N GLN A 528 -5.58 -10.29 18.78
CA GLN A 528 -5.23 -9.16 17.91
C GLN A 528 -5.55 -9.43 16.43
N ARG A 529 -6.26 -10.53 16.11
CA ARG A 529 -6.90 -10.71 14.81
C ARG A 529 -7.96 -9.63 14.57
N LEU A 530 -8.07 -9.19 13.32
CA LEU A 530 -9.22 -8.43 12.83
C LEU A 530 -10.30 -9.40 12.30
N SER A 531 -11.56 -8.98 12.32
CA SER A 531 -12.62 -9.65 11.54
C SER A 531 -12.38 -9.45 10.04
N ARG A 532 -13.04 -10.24 9.20
CA ARG A 532 -12.92 -10.11 7.72
C ARG A 532 -13.51 -8.78 7.22
N GLU A 533 -14.56 -8.32 7.88
CA GLU A 533 -15.20 -7.02 7.64
C GLU A 533 -14.27 -5.87 8.06
N GLN A 534 -13.62 -5.97 9.22
CA GLN A 534 -12.62 -5.01 9.69
C GLN A 534 -11.39 -4.98 8.76
N ALA A 535 -10.89 -6.13 8.33
CA ALA A 535 -9.76 -6.21 7.40
C ALA A 535 -10.11 -5.66 6.01
N LEU A 536 -11.31 -5.95 5.50
CA LEU A 536 -11.78 -5.38 4.23
C LEU A 536 -11.94 -3.85 4.34
N LYS A 537 -12.56 -3.35 5.42
CA LYS A 537 -12.69 -1.90 5.70
C LYS A 537 -11.32 -1.22 5.79
N GLY A 538 -10.37 -1.86 6.47
CA GLY A 538 -8.96 -1.45 6.57
C GLY A 538 -8.27 -1.29 5.22
N MET A 539 -8.55 -2.19 4.28
CA MET A 539 -8.02 -2.20 2.89
C MET A 539 -8.90 -1.43 1.89
N THR A 540 -9.92 -0.70 2.33
CA THR A 540 -10.83 0.04 1.43
C THR A 540 -11.22 1.41 2.00
N LEU A 541 -12.23 1.48 2.86
CA LEU A 541 -12.77 2.74 3.39
C LEU A 541 -11.82 3.46 4.35
N ASP A 542 -11.01 2.74 5.11
CA ASP A 542 -10.08 3.34 6.07
C ASP A 542 -8.83 3.89 5.38
N ALA A 543 -8.32 3.18 4.37
CA ALA A 543 -7.31 3.71 3.45
C ALA A 543 -7.84 4.97 2.72
N ALA A 544 -9.11 4.95 2.27
CA ALA A 544 -9.75 6.14 1.70
C ALA A 544 -9.84 7.30 2.72
N TYR A 545 -10.21 7.04 3.98
CA TYR A 545 -10.23 8.07 5.03
C TYR A 545 -8.84 8.63 5.33
N ALA A 546 -7.82 7.78 5.44
CA ALA A 546 -6.44 8.19 5.68
C ALA A 546 -5.79 8.96 4.50
N SER A 547 -6.41 8.91 3.32
CA SER A 547 -6.05 9.68 2.12
C SER A 547 -7.03 10.81 1.78
N PHE A 548 -8.04 11.06 2.63
CA PHE A 548 -9.12 12.06 2.42
C PHE A 548 -9.97 11.82 1.16
N ALA A 549 -10.11 10.57 0.75
CA ALA A 549 -10.89 10.09 -0.39
C ALA A 549 -12.21 9.39 0.01
N GLU A 550 -12.59 9.37 1.30
CA GLU A 550 -13.74 8.61 1.82
C GLU A 550 -15.11 9.05 1.28
N HIS A 551 -15.19 10.19 0.59
CA HIS A 551 -16.39 10.65 -0.12
C HIS A 551 -16.37 10.30 -1.63
N GLU A 552 -15.23 9.90 -2.17
CA GLU A 552 -15.06 9.51 -3.58
C GLU A 552 -14.94 7.98 -3.74
N THR A 553 -14.24 7.28 -2.84
CA THR A 553 -13.86 5.85 -2.98
C THR A 553 -14.03 5.06 -1.68
N GLY A 554 -13.55 3.81 -1.63
CA GLY A 554 -13.46 2.99 -0.41
C GLY A 554 -14.74 2.25 -0.02
N SER A 555 -15.90 2.57 -0.60
CA SER A 555 -17.11 1.76 -0.47
C SER A 555 -17.98 1.84 -1.72
N LEU A 556 -18.83 0.83 -1.94
CA LEU A 556 -19.75 0.77 -3.07
C LEU A 556 -21.10 1.38 -2.69
N THR A 557 -21.12 2.71 -2.53
CA THR A 557 -22.34 3.48 -2.23
C THR A 557 -22.72 4.44 -3.36
N PRO A 558 -24.01 4.77 -3.51
CA PRO A 558 -24.47 5.76 -4.49
C PRO A 558 -23.71 7.09 -4.41
N GLY A 559 -23.21 7.56 -5.54
CA GLY A 559 -22.42 8.79 -5.67
C GLY A 559 -20.89 8.56 -5.70
N LYS A 560 -20.39 7.45 -5.13
CA LYS A 560 -18.96 7.11 -5.16
C LYS A 560 -18.51 6.57 -6.51
N LYS A 561 -17.19 6.51 -6.71
CA LYS A 561 -16.54 5.86 -7.85
C LYS A 561 -16.85 4.38 -7.89
N ALA A 562 -17.06 3.87 -9.10
CA ALA A 562 -17.21 2.44 -9.37
C ALA A 562 -15.84 1.76 -9.44
N ASP A 563 -15.15 1.73 -8.30
CA ASP A 563 -13.90 1.01 -8.11
C ASP A 563 -14.20 -0.29 -7.35
N PHE A 564 -13.95 -1.46 -7.95
CA PHE A 564 -14.24 -2.76 -7.33
C PHE A 564 -13.36 -3.89 -7.85
N VAL A 565 -13.28 -4.97 -7.05
CA VAL A 565 -12.60 -6.23 -7.41
C VAL A 565 -13.63 -7.35 -7.42
N VAL A 566 -13.50 -8.26 -8.40
CA VAL A 566 -14.23 -9.53 -8.44
C VAL A 566 -13.23 -10.66 -8.22
N PHE A 567 -13.42 -11.45 -7.16
CA PHE A 567 -12.63 -12.65 -6.87
C PHE A 567 -13.39 -13.92 -7.22
N ASP A 568 -12.69 -14.96 -7.67
CA ASP A 568 -13.26 -16.25 -8.09
C ASP A 568 -13.98 -17.03 -6.96
N ARG A 569 -13.64 -16.73 -5.70
CA ARG A 569 -14.23 -17.32 -4.49
C ARG A 569 -14.45 -16.26 -3.41
N ASN A 570 -15.44 -16.47 -2.55
CA ASN A 570 -15.78 -15.52 -1.50
C ASN A 570 -14.81 -15.55 -0.30
N ILE A 571 -13.75 -14.74 -0.37
CA ILE A 571 -12.74 -14.53 0.69
C ILE A 571 -13.33 -14.14 2.06
N MET A 572 -14.57 -13.62 2.10
CA MET A 572 -15.25 -13.27 3.34
C MET A 572 -15.80 -14.52 4.06
N THR A 573 -16.06 -15.63 3.36
CA THR A 573 -16.72 -16.82 3.92
C THR A 573 -15.93 -18.13 3.82
N VAL A 574 -15.00 -18.28 2.88
CA VAL A 574 -14.19 -19.52 2.75
C VAL A 574 -13.28 -19.79 3.97
N PRO A 575 -12.77 -21.02 4.17
CA PRO A 575 -11.71 -21.30 5.14
C PRO A 575 -10.45 -20.44 4.91
N PHE A 576 -9.61 -20.25 5.93
CA PHE A 576 -8.44 -19.36 5.82
C PHE A 576 -7.46 -19.84 4.74
N GLU A 577 -7.23 -21.14 4.67
CA GLU A 577 -6.39 -21.85 3.69
C GLU A 577 -6.89 -21.74 2.23
N GLU A 578 -8.11 -21.25 2.01
CA GLU A 578 -8.66 -20.95 0.68
C GLU A 578 -8.51 -19.48 0.28
N ILE A 579 -8.26 -18.56 1.22
CA ILE A 579 -8.13 -17.11 0.93
C ILE A 579 -6.97 -16.86 -0.04
N LEU A 580 -5.79 -17.41 0.24
CA LEU A 580 -4.59 -17.23 -0.59
C LEU A 580 -4.67 -17.92 -1.96
N LYS A 581 -5.69 -18.77 -2.18
CA LYS A 581 -5.98 -19.41 -3.47
C LYS A 581 -6.95 -18.59 -4.34
N ALA A 582 -7.53 -17.52 -3.79
CA ALA A 582 -8.45 -16.66 -4.52
C ALA A 582 -7.75 -15.91 -5.66
N LYS A 583 -8.43 -15.83 -6.81
CA LYS A 583 -7.94 -15.18 -8.02
C LYS A 583 -8.83 -14.04 -8.43
N VAL A 584 -8.23 -12.92 -8.81
CA VAL A 584 -8.95 -11.79 -9.40
C VAL A 584 -9.45 -12.16 -10.80
N GLN A 585 -10.76 -12.09 -10.99
CA GLN A 585 -11.42 -12.24 -12.29
C GLN A 585 -11.50 -10.90 -13.03
N ALA A 586 -11.71 -9.80 -12.29
CA ALA A 586 -11.72 -8.44 -12.80
C ALA A 586 -11.32 -7.41 -11.73
N THR A 587 -10.62 -6.35 -12.16
CA THR A 587 -10.34 -5.15 -11.37
C THR A 587 -10.85 -3.94 -12.12
N VAL A 588 -11.66 -3.12 -11.46
CA VAL A 588 -12.39 -2.01 -12.07
C VAL A 588 -11.99 -0.71 -11.37
N VAL A 589 -11.69 0.32 -12.17
CA VAL A 589 -11.39 1.68 -11.70
C VAL A 589 -12.16 2.68 -12.56
N ASP A 590 -12.86 3.63 -11.94
CA ASP A 590 -13.79 4.56 -12.60
C ASP A 590 -14.76 3.83 -13.56
N GLY A 591 -15.32 2.69 -13.13
CA GLY A 591 -16.30 1.90 -13.89
C GLY A 591 -15.73 1.20 -15.14
N GLN A 592 -14.42 1.14 -15.30
CA GLN A 592 -13.73 0.50 -16.43
C GLN A 592 -12.84 -0.65 -15.95
N VAL A 593 -12.88 -1.78 -16.67
CA VAL A 593 -12.04 -2.95 -16.38
C VAL A 593 -10.60 -2.65 -16.74
N MET A 594 -9.73 -2.58 -15.74
CA MET A 594 -8.30 -2.30 -15.87
C MET A 594 -7.45 -3.57 -15.86
N TYR A 595 -7.98 -4.68 -15.33
CA TYR A 595 -7.40 -6.02 -15.39
C TYR A 595 -8.50 -7.08 -15.42
N GLY A 596 -8.23 -8.24 -16.02
CA GLY A 596 -9.13 -9.38 -16.10
C GLY A 596 -10.09 -9.32 -17.29
N TRP A 597 -11.19 -10.07 -17.23
CA TRP A 597 -12.19 -10.16 -18.30
C TRP A 597 -13.59 -9.84 -17.79
N ALA A 598 -14.38 -9.13 -18.60
CA ALA A 598 -15.78 -8.86 -18.28
C ALA A 598 -16.66 -10.05 -18.69
N TYR A 599 -17.56 -10.46 -17.80
CA TYR A 599 -18.58 -11.47 -18.06
C TYR A 599 -19.39 -11.17 -19.33
N ALA A 600 -19.84 -12.21 -20.03
CA ALA A 600 -20.80 -12.04 -21.12
C ALA A 600 -22.15 -11.54 -20.57
N PRO A 601 -22.83 -10.57 -21.22
CA PRO A 601 -24.09 -10.04 -20.74
C PRO A 601 -25.21 -11.08 -20.89
N VAL A 602 -25.93 -11.36 -19.80
CA VAL A 602 -26.97 -12.41 -19.72
C VAL A 602 -28.22 -12.02 -20.52
N ARG A 603 -28.90 -12.97 -21.17
CA ARG A 603 -30.13 -12.66 -21.93
C ARG A 603 -31.33 -12.58 -20.99
N ARG A 604 -32.12 -11.51 -21.15
CA ARG A 604 -33.22 -11.17 -20.21
C ARG A 604 -34.34 -12.21 -20.08
N GLY A 605 -34.50 -13.09 -21.08
CA GLY A 605 -35.43 -14.22 -21.00
C GLY A 605 -34.99 -15.29 -20.00
N GLU A 606 -33.69 -15.62 -20.01
CA GLU A 606 -33.08 -16.57 -19.07
C GLU A 606 -33.11 -16.02 -17.64
N GLN A 607 -32.85 -14.71 -17.47
CA GLN A 607 -32.96 -14.03 -16.17
C GLN A 607 -34.36 -14.18 -15.57
N ARG A 608 -35.42 -13.76 -16.28
CA ARG A 608 -36.78 -13.83 -15.73
C ARG A 608 -37.24 -15.25 -15.43
N ALA A 609 -36.78 -16.26 -16.17
CA ALA A 609 -37.01 -17.67 -15.85
C ALA A 609 -36.24 -18.13 -14.60
N SER A 610 -34.96 -17.76 -14.48
CA SER A 610 -34.07 -18.08 -13.35
C SER A 610 -34.59 -17.54 -12.01
N TRP A 611 -35.10 -16.30 -12.02
CA TRP A 611 -35.63 -15.62 -10.83
C TRP A 611 -37.07 -16.05 -10.49
N ALA A 612 -37.98 -16.13 -11.47
CA ALA A 612 -39.37 -16.48 -11.21
C ALA A 612 -39.55 -17.92 -10.72
N SER A 613 -38.75 -18.87 -11.22
CA SER A 613 -38.81 -20.29 -10.83
C SER A 613 -38.40 -20.55 -9.36
N ARG A 614 -37.73 -19.59 -8.71
CA ARG A 614 -37.28 -19.68 -7.31
C ARG A 614 -38.11 -18.86 -6.32
N LEU A 615 -38.81 -17.82 -6.77
CA LEU A 615 -39.86 -17.17 -5.96
C LEU A 615 -41.02 -18.13 -5.62
N SER A 616 -41.22 -19.20 -6.39
CA SER A 616 -42.13 -20.29 -6.06
C SER A 616 -41.62 -21.28 -4.99
N GLN A 617 -40.42 -21.08 -4.41
CA GLN A 617 -39.79 -22.01 -3.46
C GLN A 617 -39.51 -21.42 -2.06
N SER A 618 -40.32 -20.46 -1.58
CA SER A 618 -40.34 -20.11 -0.14
C SER A 618 -41.23 -21.09 0.65
N PRO A 619 -40.87 -21.48 1.90
CA PRO A 619 -41.67 -22.44 2.66
C PRO A 619 -43.06 -21.88 3.04
N ARG A 620 -44.14 -22.57 2.68
CA ARG A 620 -45.46 -22.27 3.25
C ARG A 620 -45.51 -22.72 4.72
N SER A 621 -45.96 -21.83 5.59
CA SER A 621 -46.18 -22.10 7.01
C SER A 621 -47.09 -23.31 7.25
N ARG A 622 -46.67 -24.20 8.16
CA ARG A 622 -47.57 -25.15 8.84
C ARG A 622 -47.41 -24.97 10.36
N SER A 623 -48.53 -24.84 11.04
CA SER A 623 -48.60 -24.65 12.49
C SER A 623 -48.89 -25.96 13.24
N SER A 624 -48.38 -26.03 14.48
CA SER A 624 -48.98 -26.72 15.63
C SER A 624 -49.40 -28.20 15.51
N GLN A 625 -48.59 -29.10 16.09
CA GLN A 625 -49.07 -30.14 17.02
C GLN A 625 -48.04 -30.35 18.16
N PRO A 626 -48.47 -30.79 19.37
CA PRO A 626 -47.62 -30.85 20.57
C PRO A 626 -46.86 -32.19 20.76
N PRO A 627 -45.83 -32.24 21.63
CA PRO A 627 -45.02 -33.44 21.86
C PRO A 627 -45.56 -34.35 23.00
N PRO A 628 -45.36 -35.69 22.91
CA PRO A 628 -45.51 -36.61 24.04
C PRO A 628 -44.24 -36.69 24.92
N SER A 629 -44.41 -37.22 26.14
CA SER A 629 -43.39 -37.23 27.20
C SER A 629 -42.48 -38.48 27.23
N ALA A 630 -41.31 -38.35 27.85
CA ALA A 630 -40.31 -39.42 27.99
C ALA A 630 -40.48 -40.31 29.24
N ARG A 631 -39.91 -41.53 29.22
CA ARG A 631 -38.94 -42.06 30.22
C ARG A 631 -38.31 -43.42 29.78
N PRO A 632 -37.22 -43.90 30.42
CA PRO A 632 -36.27 -44.86 29.80
C PRO A 632 -36.21 -46.25 30.47
N MET A 633 -35.42 -47.17 29.90
CA MET A 633 -34.32 -47.89 30.61
C MET A 633 -33.40 -48.67 29.64
N ALA A 634 -32.21 -49.04 30.13
CA ALA A 634 -31.20 -49.92 29.50
C ALA A 634 -31.31 -51.36 30.10
N PRO A 635 -30.44 -52.38 29.85
CA PRO A 635 -29.12 -52.37 29.19
C PRO A 635 -28.69 -53.61 28.35
N SER A 636 -27.41 -53.63 27.91
CA SER A 636 -26.49 -54.79 27.86
C SER A 636 -26.24 -55.61 26.56
N SER A 637 -24.94 -55.83 26.32
CA SER A 637 -24.24 -57.03 25.76
C SER A 637 -24.29 -57.45 24.26
N LYS A 638 -23.08 -57.81 23.78
CA LYS A 638 -22.63 -58.56 22.57
C LYS A 638 -23.03 -60.08 22.65
N PRO A 639 -22.80 -60.99 21.65
CA PRO A 639 -21.77 -60.95 20.56
C PRO A 639 -22.12 -61.57 19.15
N ALA A 640 -21.10 -61.58 18.26
CA ALA A 640 -20.92 -62.44 17.05
C ALA A 640 -21.87 -62.24 15.82
N GLU A 641 -21.59 -62.53 14.53
CA GLU A 641 -20.42 -62.82 13.65
C GLU A 641 -20.92 -62.82 12.15
N LEU A 642 -20.23 -63.01 10.99
CA LEU A 642 -18.88 -63.39 10.52
C LEU A 642 -18.66 -62.94 9.01
N LEU A 643 -17.43 -63.11 8.46
CA LEU A 643 -16.93 -63.19 7.04
C LEU A 643 -17.75 -62.76 5.79
N PHE A 644 -17.08 -62.11 4.80
CA PHE A 644 -16.57 -62.74 3.53
C PHE A 644 -15.65 -61.81 2.67
N LEU A 645 -15.20 -62.26 1.48
CA LEU A 645 -14.03 -61.79 0.70
C LEU A 645 -14.33 -61.00 -0.62
N PRO A 646 -13.37 -60.22 -1.16
CA PRO A 646 -13.40 -59.57 -2.50
C PRO A 646 -12.46 -60.21 -3.56
N LEU A 647 -12.58 -59.84 -4.85
CA LEU A 647 -11.59 -59.90 -6.01
C LEU A 647 -12.37 -59.73 -7.37
N PRO A 648 -11.77 -59.61 -8.59
CA PRO A 648 -10.41 -59.20 -9.06
C PRO A 648 -10.37 -58.24 -10.31
N VAL A 649 -9.19 -58.08 -10.96
CA VAL A 649 -8.88 -57.80 -12.41
C VAL A 649 -8.48 -56.37 -12.91
N ASP A 650 -7.16 -56.09 -12.96
CA ASP A 650 -6.28 -55.73 -14.14
C ASP A 650 -6.57 -54.57 -15.15
N HIS A 651 -5.60 -53.96 -15.88
CA HIS A 651 -4.12 -54.13 -16.02
C HIS A 651 -3.42 -52.89 -16.67
N ALA A 652 -2.09 -52.72 -16.43
CA ALA A 652 -1.06 -51.99 -17.24
C ALA A 652 -1.25 -50.47 -17.54
N SER A 653 -0.26 -49.61 -17.81
CA SER A 653 1.24 -49.54 -17.75
C SER A 653 1.64 -48.05 -18.01
N LEU A 654 2.88 -47.51 -17.98
CA LEU A 654 4.28 -47.96 -17.79
C LEU A 654 5.14 -46.74 -17.36
N ALA A 655 6.25 -46.91 -16.60
CA ALA A 655 7.26 -45.85 -16.37
C ALA A 655 8.64 -46.44 -15.94
N PRO A 656 9.79 -45.77 -16.21
CA PRO A 656 11.13 -46.28 -15.93
C PRO A 656 11.67 -45.97 -14.51
N GLN A 657 12.78 -46.62 -14.15
CA GLN A 657 13.38 -46.69 -12.82
C GLN A 657 14.49 -45.65 -12.57
N MET A 658 14.71 -45.25 -11.30
CA MET A 658 16.07 -45.05 -10.75
C MET A 658 16.17 -45.44 -9.26
N THR A 659 17.10 -46.36 -8.99
CA THR A 659 17.90 -46.61 -7.76
C THR A 659 17.40 -46.16 -6.36
N ALA A 660 17.37 -47.12 -5.42
CA ALA A 660 17.12 -46.88 -3.99
C ALA A 660 18.41 -46.73 -3.14
N PRO A 661 18.34 -46.08 -1.95
CA PRO A 661 19.38 -46.13 -0.92
C PRO A 661 19.20 -47.32 0.05
N LEU A 662 20.26 -47.63 0.80
CA LEU A 662 20.37 -48.80 1.69
C LEU A 662 19.67 -48.62 3.05
N GLN A 663 19.24 -49.73 3.64
CA GLN A 663 18.81 -49.78 5.05
C GLN A 663 20.02 -49.72 5.99
N HIS A 664 19.91 -48.96 7.08
CA HIS A 664 20.72 -49.16 8.29
C HIS A 664 19.81 -49.13 9.51
N THR A 665 20.05 -50.05 10.45
CA THR A 665 19.29 -50.21 11.69
C THR A 665 19.89 -49.37 12.82
N SER A 666 19.05 -48.77 13.65
CA SER A 666 19.47 -48.03 14.85
C SER A 666 18.60 -48.41 16.05
N ALA A 667 19.18 -49.10 17.02
CA ALA A 667 18.56 -49.37 18.31
C ALA A 667 18.79 -48.20 19.29
N PRO A 668 17.88 -47.95 20.26
CA PRO A 668 18.03 -46.84 21.21
C PRO A 668 19.04 -47.16 22.32
N LEU A 669 19.90 -46.20 22.65
CA LEU A 669 20.72 -46.23 23.87
C LEU A 669 20.03 -45.43 24.98
N GLN A 670 19.83 -46.08 26.13
CA GLN A 670 19.47 -45.43 27.38
C GLN A 670 20.74 -44.98 28.11
N HIS A 671 20.74 -43.79 28.68
CA HIS A 671 21.69 -43.42 29.74
C HIS A 671 20.94 -43.05 31.01
N THR A 672 21.38 -43.64 32.12
CA THR A 672 20.81 -43.46 33.45
C THR A 672 21.61 -42.44 34.25
N SER A 673 20.91 -41.60 35.01
CA SER A 673 21.51 -40.73 36.03
C SER A 673 20.55 -40.57 37.19
N ALA A 674 20.98 -40.99 38.38
CA ALA A 674 20.22 -40.89 39.64
C ALA A 674 20.98 -39.98 40.64
N PRO A 675 20.29 -39.38 41.64
CA PRO A 675 20.72 -38.11 42.21
C PRO A 675 21.49 -38.21 43.54
N LEU A 676 22.08 -37.09 43.95
CA LEU A 676 22.43 -36.78 45.34
C LEU A 676 21.91 -35.38 45.71
N GLN A 677 21.54 -35.20 46.98
CA GLN A 677 21.07 -33.97 47.61
C GLN A 677 21.62 -33.88 49.04
N HIS A 678 21.34 -32.76 49.74
CA HIS A 678 21.84 -32.35 51.07
C HIS A 678 23.28 -31.79 51.04
N THR A 679 23.66 -30.75 51.81
CA THR A 679 22.89 -29.93 52.79
C THR A 679 23.41 -28.49 52.83
N SER A 680 22.76 -27.60 53.60
CA SER A 680 22.93 -26.13 53.52
C SER A 680 23.33 -25.43 54.82
N ALA A 681 24.10 -24.34 54.68
CA ALA A 681 24.15 -23.15 55.58
C ALA A 681 24.77 -23.33 56.99
N PRO A 682 25.01 -22.24 57.77
CA PRO A 682 25.32 -20.84 57.41
C PRO A 682 26.59 -20.29 58.11
N LEU A 683 27.04 -19.07 57.75
CA LEU A 683 27.72 -18.16 58.70
C LEU A 683 27.51 -16.67 58.32
N GLN A 684 27.09 -15.87 59.30
CA GLN A 684 27.13 -14.40 59.32
C GLN A 684 27.41 -13.95 60.76
N HIS A 685 28.22 -12.90 60.94
CA HIS A 685 27.97 -11.71 61.78
C HIS A 685 29.27 -10.98 62.20
N THR A 686 29.23 -9.64 62.12
CA THR A 686 29.98 -8.65 62.97
C THR A 686 31.52 -8.65 62.93
N SER A 687 32.24 -7.55 63.20
CA SER A 687 31.89 -6.13 63.47
C SER A 687 33.11 -5.21 63.23
N ALA A 688 32.89 -3.89 63.16
CA ALA A 688 33.98 -2.89 63.19
C ALA A 688 34.66 -2.79 64.57
N PRO A 689 35.83 -2.11 64.67
CA PRO A 689 35.80 -0.71 65.11
C PRO A 689 36.77 0.22 64.33
N ALA A 690 36.81 1.50 64.69
CA ALA A 690 37.64 2.55 64.08
C ALA A 690 38.67 3.14 65.08
N LEU A 691 39.66 3.91 64.59
CA LEU A 691 40.25 5.07 65.29
C LEU A 691 41.15 5.94 64.36
N GLN A 692 41.55 7.12 64.86
CA GLN A 692 42.43 8.14 64.24
C GLN A 692 43.87 7.57 63.98
N GLY A 693 44.84 8.16 63.27
CA GLY A 693 45.13 9.49 62.67
C GLY A 693 46.68 9.60 62.57
N GLU A 694 47.36 10.50 61.85
CA GLU A 694 47.04 11.61 60.94
C GLU A 694 48.18 11.73 59.88
N GLY A 695 48.19 12.72 58.98
CA GLY A 695 49.33 12.95 58.05
C GLY A 695 49.18 14.08 57.02
N TYR A 696 50.02 15.12 57.13
CA TYR A 696 50.20 16.25 56.20
C TYR A 696 51.07 15.84 54.97
N SER A 697 51.08 16.48 53.79
CA SER A 697 50.20 17.47 53.11
C SER A 697 50.59 17.63 51.61
N LEU A 698 49.59 17.95 50.77
CA LEU A 698 49.53 18.87 49.60
C LEU A 698 50.84 19.45 48.95
N PRO A 699 50.88 19.71 47.61
CA PRO A 699 49.88 20.59 46.96
C PRO A 699 49.36 20.26 45.55
N THR A 700 48.22 20.87 45.25
CA THR A 700 47.53 20.95 43.94
C THR A 700 47.95 22.21 43.17
N ILE A 701 47.82 22.23 41.84
CA ILE A 701 48.05 23.42 40.99
C ILE A 701 46.73 23.87 40.34
N GLU A 702 46.48 25.18 40.34
CA GLU A 702 45.31 25.83 39.75
C GLU A 702 45.51 26.23 38.27
N ILE A 703 44.40 26.54 37.57
CA ILE A 703 44.40 27.21 36.26
C ILE A 703 43.60 28.53 36.42
N PRO A 704 44.12 29.69 35.95
CA PRO A 704 43.74 30.99 36.53
C PRO A 704 42.54 31.69 35.88
N LYS A 705 41.95 32.63 36.64
CA LYS A 705 41.10 33.73 36.14
C LYS A 705 41.85 35.05 36.25
N THR A 706 41.66 35.98 35.31
CA THR A 706 42.24 37.34 35.34
C THR A 706 41.21 38.39 34.91
N ARG A 707 41.22 39.58 35.55
CA ARG A 707 40.23 40.66 35.30
C ARG A 707 40.65 42.02 35.92
N HIS A 708 40.92 43.04 35.10
CA HIS A 708 41.08 44.48 35.43
C HIS A 708 40.65 45.27 34.17
N SER A 709 39.75 46.28 34.20
CA SER A 709 39.80 47.67 34.73
C SER A 709 40.57 48.64 33.79
N LEU A 710 40.21 49.93 33.56
CA LEU A 710 39.20 50.85 34.15
C LEU A 710 38.89 52.05 33.17
N ASN A 711 38.05 53.03 33.59
CA ASN A 711 37.82 54.40 33.03
C ASN A 711 36.94 54.55 31.74
N HIS A 712 36.14 55.61 31.49
CA HIS A 712 35.62 56.75 32.29
C HIS A 712 34.38 57.45 31.62
N HIS A 713 33.36 57.88 32.39
CA HIS A 713 32.39 59.01 32.12
C HIS A 713 31.46 58.98 30.85
N LEU A 714 30.33 59.73 30.72
CA LEU A 714 29.61 60.75 31.55
C LEU A 714 28.08 60.81 31.17
N GLN A 715 27.21 61.24 32.11
CA GLN A 715 25.81 61.81 32.06
C GLN A 715 24.82 61.48 30.88
N VAL A 716 23.56 61.04 31.13
CA VAL A 716 22.35 61.75 31.66
C VAL A 716 21.85 62.84 30.69
N ASP A 717 20.60 62.89 30.20
CA ASP A 717 19.26 62.69 30.83
C ASP A 717 18.24 62.13 29.77
N LYS A 718 16.87 62.11 29.81
CA LYS A 718 15.82 62.69 30.70
C LYS A 718 14.50 61.86 30.69
N ALA A 719 13.41 62.45 31.22
CA ALA A 719 12.05 61.90 31.44
C ALA A 719 11.04 62.25 30.29
N ALA A 720 9.72 61.90 30.26
CA ALA A 720 8.81 61.32 31.28
C ALA A 720 7.47 60.78 30.68
N LYS A 721 6.70 60.00 31.47
CA LYS A 721 5.22 60.07 31.75
C LYS A 721 4.17 60.16 30.59
N ARG A 722 2.95 59.57 30.68
CA ARG A 722 2.29 58.58 31.57
C ARG A 722 0.86 58.26 31.04
N ASP A 723 0.11 57.46 31.81
CA ASP A 723 -1.37 57.40 31.91
C ASP A 723 -2.19 56.64 30.85
N GLU A 724 -2.52 55.39 31.23
CA GLU A 724 -3.79 54.69 30.93
C GLU A 724 -4.95 55.36 31.72
N PRO A 725 -6.25 55.20 31.37
CA PRO A 725 -6.99 53.98 31.78
C PRO A 725 -8.16 53.56 30.85
N SER A 726 -8.98 52.62 31.33
CA SER A 726 -9.89 51.75 30.57
C SER A 726 -11.41 52.01 30.72
N ALA A 727 -12.19 51.65 29.68
CA ALA A 727 -13.56 51.10 29.71
C ALA A 727 -13.89 50.51 28.31
N LYS A 728 -14.60 49.38 28.02
CA LYS A 728 -15.71 48.55 28.56
C LYS A 728 -17.09 48.82 27.91
N LEU A 729 -17.80 47.72 27.55
CA LEU A 729 -19.15 47.63 26.94
C LEU A 729 -19.27 48.13 25.47
N GLU A 730 -20.18 47.65 24.59
CA GLU A 730 -20.90 46.35 24.47
C GLU A 730 -21.46 46.20 23.02
N LEU A 731 -22.10 45.05 22.70
CA LEU A 731 -23.05 44.70 21.59
C LEU A 731 -23.35 45.77 20.49
N ASP A 732 -23.43 45.44 19.18
CA ASP A 732 -24.48 44.57 18.59
C ASP A 732 -24.27 44.19 17.08
N THR A 733 -25.23 43.43 16.51
CA THR A 733 -25.52 42.96 15.13
C THR A 733 -24.92 43.64 13.87
N GLY A 734 -24.81 42.88 12.76
CA GLY A 734 -24.68 43.46 11.40
C GLY A 734 -24.30 42.50 10.25
N ALA A 735 -25.22 42.24 9.32
CA ALA A 735 -25.13 41.25 8.23
C ALA A 735 -24.10 41.50 7.09
N ALA A 736 -23.58 40.39 6.54
CA ALA A 736 -23.25 40.07 5.13
C ALA A 736 -22.50 41.08 4.21
N PRO A 737 -21.35 40.68 3.59
CA PRO A 737 -20.70 41.44 2.52
C PRO A 737 -21.34 41.21 1.14
N GLN A 738 -21.39 42.26 0.31
CA GLN A 738 -21.80 42.19 -1.10
C GLN A 738 -20.61 42.01 -2.06
N THR A 739 -20.90 41.61 -3.30
CA THR A 739 -19.93 41.38 -4.38
C THR A 739 -19.34 42.66 -4.96
N LEU A 740 -18.04 42.63 -5.31
CA LEU A 740 -17.41 43.61 -6.22
C LEU A 740 -16.66 42.91 -7.36
N ARG A 741 -16.42 43.66 -8.44
CA ARG A 741 -15.71 43.26 -9.67
C ARG A 741 -14.40 44.05 -9.84
N PRO A 742 -13.45 43.60 -10.67
CA PRO A 742 -12.09 44.17 -10.74
C PRO A 742 -12.00 45.48 -11.54
N VAL A 743 -10.81 46.09 -11.52
CA VAL A 743 -10.43 47.33 -12.23
C VAL A 743 -9.04 47.13 -12.87
N GLU A 744 -8.83 47.77 -14.04
CA GLU A 744 -7.62 47.83 -14.88
C GLU A 744 -6.48 48.63 -14.19
N GLU A 745 -5.18 48.29 -14.24
CA GLU A 745 -4.19 48.12 -15.35
C GLU A 745 -3.39 49.41 -15.66
N ALA A 746 -2.05 49.31 -15.75
CA ALA A 746 -1.14 50.32 -16.30
C ALA A 746 0.30 49.79 -16.59
N ASN A 747 0.71 49.81 -17.86
CA ASN A 747 1.94 50.41 -18.46
C ASN A 747 3.33 50.26 -17.76
N ASP A 748 4.51 50.12 -18.42
CA ASP A 748 5.03 49.83 -19.79
C ASP A 748 6.60 49.88 -19.69
N PRO A 749 7.50 49.68 -20.71
CA PRO A 749 7.38 49.22 -22.10
C PRO A 749 8.43 48.06 -22.40
N PRO A 750 9.28 47.95 -23.49
CA PRO A 750 9.72 46.62 -24.01
C PRO A 750 11.25 46.36 -24.18
N ALA A 751 11.61 45.16 -24.67
CA ALA A 751 12.91 44.78 -25.27
C ALA A 751 12.69 43.67 -26.35
N PRO A 752 13.60 43.43 -27.32
CA PRO A 752 13.20 43.07 -28.69
C PRO A 752 13.25 41.58 -29.09
N GLU A 753 12.56 41.27 -30.18
CA GLU A 753 12.59 39.99 -30.91
C GLU A 753 13.87 39.83 -31.76
N VAL A 754 14.30 38.58 -31.95
CA VAL A 754 15.11 38.12 -33.10
C VAL A 754 14.56 36.76 -33.53
N GLU A 755 14.17 36.64 -34.80
CA GLU A 755 13.67 35.38 -35.37
C GLU A 755 14.81 34.36 -35.57
N ALA A 756 14.47 33.07 -35.41
CA ALA A 756 15.25 31.96 -35.95
C ALA A 756 14.29 30.84 -36.36
N GLU A 757 14.16 30.61 -37.67
CA GLU A 757 13.41 29.47 -38.19
C GLU A 757 14.10 28.15 -37.79
N MET A 758 13.34 27.19 -37.27
CA MET A 758 13.68 25.78 -37.39
C MET A 758 12.46 25.01 -37.91
N THR A 759 12.69 24.23 -38.96
CA THR A 759 11.67 23.60 -39.79
C THR A 759 10.90 22.51 -39.06
N ALA A 760 9.58 22.56 -39.12
CA ALA A 760 8.73 21.42 -38.79
C ALA A 760 8.71 20.44 -39.98
N ASP A 761 9.37 19.29 -39.83
CA ASP A 761 9.14 18.13 -40.70
C ASP A 761 9.53 16.80 -40.02
N SER A 762 9.09 15.68 -40.61
CA SER A 762 9.41 14.29 -40.21
C SER A 762 9.10 13.84 -38.77
N TRP A 763 7.82 13.84 -38.39
CA TRP A 763 7.23 12.75 -37.58
C TRP A 763 5.88 12.35 -38.18
N GLY A 764 5.95 11.53 -39.25
CA GLY A 764 4.78 11.09 -40.01
C GLY A 764 4.00 9.95 -39.36
N ASP A 765 2.74 9.77 -39.78
CA ASP A 765 1.83 8.76 -39.25
C ASP A 765 2.37 7.32 -39.37
N SER A 766 2.51 6.65 -38.22
CA SER A 766 2.57 5.20 -38.08
C SER A 766 2.24 4.81 -36.62
N PHE A 767 1.82 3.55 -36.42
CA PHE A 767 1.32 3.01 -35.13
C PHE A 767 -0.06 3.46 -34.67
N ALA A 768 -1.05 3.29 -35.56
CA ALA A 768 -2.37 2.85 -35.18
C ALA A 768 -2.72 1.54 -35.92
N VAL A 769 -3.53 0.67 -35.29
CA VAL A 769 -4.06 -0.60 -35.84
C VAL A 769 -3.06 -1.77 -35.96
N GLU A 770 -2.61 -2.28 -34.81
CA GLU A 770 -2.45 -3.69 -34.39
C GLU A 770 -1.89 -3.61 -32.94
N TRP A 771 -2.26 -4.39 -31.93
CA TRP A 771 -2.68 -5.79 -31.88
C TRP A 771 -3.92 -6.04 -30.99
N ILE A 772 -4.87 -6.85 -31.46
CA ILE A 772 -5.57 -7.83 -30.60
C ILE A 772 -5.66 -9.14 -31.38
N ARG A 773 -4.67 -10.02 -31.22
CA ARG A 773 -4.79 -11.44 -31.53
C ARG A 773 -4.96 -12.21 -30.22
N LEU A 774 -6.17 -12.74 -30.01
CA LEU A 774 -6.42 -13.72 -28.97
C LEU A 774 -5.94 -15.08 -29.48
N GLU A 775 -4.72 -15.47 -29.11
CA GLU A 775 -4.28 -16.86 -29.29
C GLU A 775 -4.93 -17.74 -28.22
N ILE A 776 -5.94 -18.51 -28.65
CA ILE A 776 -6.58 -19.53 -27.83
C ILE A 776 -5.68 -20.77 -27.87
N LEU A 777 -4.79 -20.90 -26.88
CA LEU A 777 -4.08 -22.15 -26.62
C LEU A 777 -4.95 -23.05 -25.72
N PRO A 778 -5.21 -24.31 -26.10
CA PRO A 778 -5.86 -25.27 -25.22
C PRO A 778 -4.88 -25.73 -24.12
N PHE A 779 -5.36 -25.80 -22.88
CA PHE A 779 -4.66 -26.50 -21.81
C PHE A 779 -4.90 -28.02 -21.90
N PRO A 780 -3.93 -28.86 -21.49
CA PRO A 780 -4.15 -30.28 -21.22
C PRO A 780 -4.95 -30.51 -19.93
#